data_AF-A0A935CZ83-F1
#
_entry.id   AF-A0A935CZ83-F1
#
_cell.length_a   1.000
_cell.length_b   1.000
_cell.length_c   1.000
_cell.angle_alpha   90.00
_cell.angle_beta   90.00
_cell.angle_gamma   90.00
#
_symmetry.space_group_name_H-M   'P 1'
#
loop_
_entity.id
_entity.type
_entity.pdbx_description
1 polymer ?
#
loop_
_entity_poly.entity_id
_entity_poly.type
_entity_poly.pdbx_seq_one_letter_code
_entity_poly.pdbx_strand_id
1 'polypeptide(L)'
;MEVMFTKNLIGSFRPPPLSDMRWRIFMLLFFYLILGMTMLGFSRKPLHILLLIGGGALLDLVLNLLIRKQKIFPLSAMISCCSMAIILNWSFDIYNLFLPLFVCITSKYIFTLRGKHFFNPSLFAIVFCIVLGNEYITLSPSYQWYGSAQSAWFMLYFMMTGAFLLFVFKINRGWLIISFLTVFLLQTAVRAYIMQHIIPFETLFVGALTSPAFYLFTFFMITDPATSPPTKSQQIIVGTSIALLDFLFHMKFSLYTFFFAGMTVATVRFIYFHSKIYYEQWKNGAFEIIQPNLKKYLILFLFAIPVFWSFRHNNHSALSSQELDMRLVPVSEQHSGLTGINGQVLEATDPAIQHIAKWILSVGDAAAVADVNMDGLPDLFMTQPLKSIDSRGKLYLNKGDLAFEKVVIPDLERYLTDFKAHGVPGFAYFLDYDNDGDKDLFIGFGFGKSHLFENRIIPDKKLSFKEVIVPFLKEQNTICLAANSFDYNNDGRLDMILTNTLHQYLPEYKDRKQPLNIFNLPDPEFDGDRRMFHFMHESWHNANNGGKNYLLLNTADSSAFKVVDESISGLKETRWSLAVATLDMNNDGYTDIFIANDFGKDDWYLNEHGKSLVRQQGTFFGDIGLDTYKGMNASAGDLDGNGKEDIYISNVHHEMQAEGSLLWMNETGDGAKVVDFKERAQRYNLLNTNRFGWGAAMGDLDLNGWTDVVQANGMVDDIWDKKWDKAQNFWYYQAQIARTGPEIHSYADKWADIRGCYIYANEPDRISLNIGGKNFVDAAEALHFDHKANTRGVILADFDNDGDLDILMTNQFGAPFFYKNEVKNKSWIGVKLNGNGVSTNKDAVGTKVWLTYMANGKKVTQYKEVRLVNGFSAMGDTRLLFGMGDGKNKLSDVVLKIRWHNGKEEVITIPKLEKYLEINQK
;
A
#
# COMPACT_ATOMS: atom_id res chain seq x y z
N MET A 1 10.75 12.23 64.33
CA MET A 1 9.52 13.04 64.38
C MET A 1 8.43 12.28 63.64
N GLU A 2 7.84 11.33 64.37
CA GLU A 2 6.52 10.79 64.07
C GLU A 2 5.45 11.86 64.31
N VAL A 3 4.24 11.62 63.80
CA VAL A 3 3.02 12.46 63.86
C VAL A 3 2.85 13.44 62.67
N MET A 4 2.50 12.91 61.49
CA MET A 4 1.52 13.54 60.57
C MET A 4 1.00 12.57 59.49
N PHE A 5 0.72 11.31 59.84
CA PHE A 5 0.15 10.31 58.92
C PHE A 5 -1.18 9.77 59.46
N THR A 6 -2.22 10.61 59.50
CA THR A 6 -3.61 10.14 59.56
C THR A 6 -4.57 11.24 59.10
N LYS A 7 -5.48 10.87 58.20
CA LYS A 7 -6.58 11.64 57.58
C LYS A 7 -6.23 12.47 56.33
N ASN A 8 -6.19 11.79 55.19
CA ASN A 8 -6.86 12.19 53.94
C ASN A 8 -6.81 11.01 52.94
N LEU A 9 -7.66 10.00 53.17
CA LEU A 9 -7.72 8.76 52.39
C LEU A 9 -8.73 8.83 51.22
N ILE A 10 -8.98 10.03 50.71
CA ILE A 10 -9.63 10.25 49.42
C ILE A 10 -8.82 11.36 48.75
N GLY A 11 -7.86 10.98 47.90
CA GLY A 11 -7.23 11.95 46.99
C GLY A 11 -8.31 12.75 46.29
N SER A 12 -8.21 14.07 46.30
CA SER A 12 -9.21 14.90 45.64
C SER A 12 -9.21 14.56 44.15
N PHE A 13 -10.36 14.12 43.63
CA PHE A 13 -10.61 14.13 42.19
C PHE A 13 -10.83 15.59 41.74
N ARG A 14 -9.86 16.45 42.04
CA ARG A 14 -9.82 17.83 41.58
C ARG A 14 -8.77 17.89 40.49
N PRO A 15 -9.08 18.49 39.33
CA PRO A 15 -8.06 18.73 38.33
C PRO A 15 -6.91 19.53 38.96
N PRO A 16 -5.64 19.26 38.59
CA PRO A 16 -4.52 20.08 39.01
C PRO A 16 -4.77 21.54 38.61
N PRO A 17 -4.23 22.53 39.36
CA PRO A 17 -4.35 23.93 38.97
C PRO A 17 -3.84 24.14 37.54
N LEU A 18 -4.41 25.08 36.79
CA LEU A 18 -4.00 25.37 35.41
C LEU A 18 -2.52 25.81 35.29
N SER A 19 -1.89 26.19 36.41
CA SER A 19 -0.46 26.46 36.49
C SER A 19 0.42 25.20 36.47
N ASP A 20 -0.15 24.00 36.65
CA ASP A 20 0.57 22.72 36.57
C ASP A 20 1.12 22.51 35.15
N MET A 21 2.42 22.25 35.06
CA MET A 21 3.14 22.09 33.79
C MET A 21 2.56 20.98 32.91
N ARG A 22 1.96 19.96 33.51
CA ARG A 22 1.34 18.85 32.78
C ARG A 22 0.22 19.30 31.85
N TRP A 23 -0.54 20.35 32.21
CA TRP A 23 -1.55 20.92 31.33
C TRP A 23 -0.93 21.50 30.06
N ARG A 24 0.20 22.20 30.19
CA ARG A 24 0.90 22.80 29.04
C ARG A 24 1.45 21.73 28.10
N ILE A 25 2.05 20.67 28.64
CA ILE A 25 2.55 19.53 27.86
C ILE A 25 1.38 18.84 27.15
N PHE A 26 0.28 18.58 27.86
CA PHE A 26 -0.91 17.96 27.27
C PHE A 26 -1.48 18.80 26.12
N MET A 27 -1.69 20.10 26.34
CA MET A 27 -2.23 21.00 25.31
C MET A 27 -1.32 21.10 24.09
N LEU A 28 0.01 21.10 24.30
CA LEU A 28 0.98 21.10 23.22
C LEU A 28 0.91 19.82 22.37
N LEU A 29 0.94 18.64 23.00
CA LEU A 29 0.84 17.36 22.29
C LEU A 29 -0.53 17.20 21.62
N PHE A 30 -1.60 17.66 22.27
CA PHE A 30 -2.95 17.62 21.70
C PHE A 30 -3.07 18.55 20.48
N PHE A 31 -2.47 19.73 20.53
CA PHE A 31 -2.37 20.62 19.38
C PHE A 31 -1.59 19.99 18.21
N TYR A 32 -0.48 19.30 18.50
CA TYR A 32 0.26 18.53 17.48
C TYR A 32 -0.59 17.45 16.82
N LEU A 33 -1.45 16.76 17.58
CA LEU A 33 -2.36 15.78 17.03
C LEU A 33 -3.41 16.40 16.11
N ILE A 34 -3.95 17.57 16.47
CA ILE A 34 -4.90 18.31 15.63
C ILE A 34 -4.24 18.69 14.31
N LEU A 35 -3.05 19.33 14.37
CA LEU A 35 -2.30 19.67 13.17
C LEU A 35 -1.91 18.43 12.36
N GLY A 36 -1.58 17.35 13.06
CA GLY A 36 -1.38 16.01 12.51
C GLY A 36 -2.47 15.60 11.53
N MET A 37 -3.69 15.56 12.03
CA MET A 37 -4.87 15.10 11.28
C MET A 37 -5.38 16.07 10.21
N THR A 38 -4.98 17.34 10.26
CA THR A 38 -5.50 18.36 9.34
C THR A 38 -4.48 18.86 8.33
N MET A 39 -3.18 18.83 8.67
CA MET A 39 -2.12 19.44 7.86
C MET A 39 -0.92 18.52 7.60
N LEU A 40 -0.66 17.53 8.46
CA LEU A 40 0.61 16.77 8.44
C LEU A 40 0.43 15.31 8.01
N GLY A 41 -0.73 14.96 7.47
CA GLY A 41 -0.96 13.62 6.94
C GLY A 41 -1.01 12.50 7.98
N PHE A 42 -1.36 12.79 9.24
CA PHE A 42 -1.60 11.70 10.19
C PHE A 42 -2.88 11.01 9.79
N SER A 43 -2.73 9.79 9.31
CA SER A 43 -3.79 8.89 8.89
C SER A 43 -4.63 8.39 10.09
N ARG A 44 -5.27 9.32 10.81
CA ARG A 44 -6.00 9.05 12.05
C ARG A 44 -7.31 9.80 12.10
N LYS A 45 -8.38 9.04 12.33
CA LYS A 45 -9.71 9.60 12.58
C LYS A 45 -9.76 10.26 13.96
N PRO A 46 -10.44 11.40 14.14
CA PRO A 46 -10.58 12.07 15.43
C PRO A 46 -11.10 11.14 16.54
N LEU A 47 -12.00 10.22 16.20
CA LEU A 47 -12.54 9.23 17.14
C LEU A 47 -11.44 8.34 17.74
N HIS A 48 -10.44 7.92 16.96
CA HIS A 48 -9.36 7.06 17.46
C HIS A 48 -8.52 7.77 18.52
N ILE A 49 -8.23 9.05 18.30
CA ILE A 49 -7.48 9.87 19.26
C ILE A 49 -8.28 10.07 20.55
N LEU A 50 -9.57 10.37 20.42
CA LEU A 50 -10.46 10.52 21.58
C LEU A 50 -10.57 9.22 22.38
N LEU A 51 -10.69 8.07 21.69
CA LEU A 51 -10.72 6.75 22.33
C LEU A 51 -9.39 6.41 23.02
N LEU A 52 -8.25 6.75 22.43
CA LEU A 52 -6.94 6.50 23.04
C LEU A 52 -6.75 7.34 24.30
N ILE A 53 -6.99 8.65 24.21
CA ILE A 53 -6.80 9.58 25.34
C ILE A 53 -7.83 9.30 26.45
N GLY A 54 -9.11 9.19 26.07
CA GLY A 54 -10.22 8.93 27.00
C GLY A 54 -10.13 7.54 27.63
N GLY A 55 -9.85 6.52 26.83
CA GLY A 55 -9.67 5.14 27.29
C GLY A 55 -8.46 4.99 28.20
N GLY A 56 -7.33 5.62 27.88
CA GLY A 56 -6.15 5.64 28.73
C GLY A 56 -6.39 6.38 30.05
N ALA A 57 -7.11 7.50 30.02
CA ALA A 57 -7.53 8.23 31.22
C ALA A 57 -8.45 7.40 32.12
N LEU A 58 -9.44 6.73 31.53
CA LEU A 58 -10.37 5.85 32.22
C LEU A 58 -9.64 4.64 32.84
N LEU A 59 -8.77 3.98 32.07
CA LEU A 59 -8.00 2.84 32.54
C LEU A 59 -7.09 3.24 33.71
N ASP A 60 -6.41 4.39 33.62
CA ASP A 60 -5.56 4.88 34.71
C ASP A 60 -6.37 5.22 35.96
N LEU A 61 -7.57 5.80 35.81
CA LEU A 61 -8.48 6.06 36.92
C LEU A 61 -8.93 4.76 37.60
N VAL A 62 -9.38 3.79 36.82
CA VAL A 62 -9.84 2.48 37.32
C VAL A 62 -8.71 1.73 38.02
N LEU A 63 -7.52 1.67 37.44
CA LEU A 63 -6.39 0.99 38.06
C LEU A 63 -5.91 1.69 39.34
N ASN A 64 -5.91 3.03 39.40
CA ASN A 64 -5.63 3.74 40.65
C ASN A 64 -6.66 3.44 41.75
N LEU A 65 -7.95 3.34 41.39
CA LEU A 65 -9.01 2.96 42.32
C LEU A 65 -8.85 1.52 42.83
N LEU A 66 -8.59 0.56 41.94
CA LEU A 66 -8.53 -0.86 42.29
C LEU A 66 -7.21 -1.26 42.97
N ILE A 67 -6.08 -0.72 42.53
CA ILE A 67 -4.74 -1.11 42.99
C ILE A 67 -4.26 -0.19 44.12
N ARG A 68 -4.40 1.13 43.95
CA ARG A 68 -3.86 2.12 44.91
C ARG A 68 -4.91 2.68 45.86
N LYS A 69 -6.20 2.40 45.65
CA LYS A 69 -7.34 2.97 46.40
C LYS A 69 -7.33 4.51 46.42
N GLN A 70 -6.90 5.12 45.32
CA GLN A 70 -6.77 6.58 45.18
C GLN A 70 -7.60 7.09 44.01
N LYS A 71 -8.24 8.26 44.21
CA LYS A 71 -8.85 9.04 43.12
C LYS A 71 -7.82 10.08 42.68
N ILE A 72 -7.29 9.91 41.47
CA ILE A 72 -6.30 10.83 40.88
C ILE A 72 -6.85 11.30 39.53
N PHE A 73 -6.70 12.59 39.25
CA PHE A 73 -7.02 13.13 37.93
C PHE A 73 -5.97 12.62 36.89
N PRO A 74 -6.38 11.91 35.82
CA PRO A 74 -5.49 11.10 34.98
C PRO A 74 -4.67 11.88 33.94
N LEU A 75 -4.24 13.11 34.25
CA LEU A 75 -3.53 13.99 33.32
C LEU A 75 -2.22 13.38 32.78
N SER A 76 -1.50 12.62 33.61
CA SER A 76 -0.29 11.92 33.17
C SER A 76 -0.58 10.81 32.16
N ALA A 77 -1.71 10.10 32.30
CA ALA A 77 -2.13 9.10 31.32
C ALA A 77 -2.52 9.75 29.99
N MET A 78 -3.23 10.88 30.05
CA MET A 78 -3.60 11.65 28.86
C MET A 78 -2.37 12.11 28.06
N ILE A 79 -1.33 12.62 28.73
CA ILE A 79 -0.05 13.00 28.09
C ILE A 79 0.60 11.79 27.40
N SER A 80 0.72 10.66 28.11
CA SER A 80 1.34 9.45 27.57
C SER A 80 0.58 8.90 26.36
N CYS A 81 -0.75 8.96 26.39
CA CYS A 81 -1.61 8.55 25.28
C CYS A 81 -1.50 9.51 24.08
N CYS A 82 -1.43 10.83 24.31
CA CYS A 82 -1.16 11.78 23.23
C CYS A 82 0.19 11.48 22.55
N SER A 83 1.24 11.27 23.35
CA SER A 83 2.57 10.94 22.81
C SER A 83 2.56 9.67 21.97
N MET A 84 1.72 8.68 22.31
CA MET A 84 1.61 7.45 21.52
C MET A 84 0.78 7.63 20.26
N ALA A 85 -0.33 8.38 20.30
CA ALA A 85 -1.10 8.70 19.09
C ALA A 85 -0.26 9.40 18.03
N ILE A 86 0.72 10.20 18.46
CA ILE A 86 1.68 10.88 17.59
C ILE A 86 2.66 9.86 16.98
N ILE A 87 3.14 8.89 17.76
CA ILE A 87 4.32 8.09 17.39
C ILE A 87 4.01 6.70 16.84
N LEU A 88 2.87 6.12 17.20
CA LEU A 88 2.51 4.77 16.78
C LEU A 88 1.65 4.80 15.52
N ASN A 89 1.98 3.90 14.61
CA ASN A 89 1.23 3.62 13.41
C ASN A 89 0.49 2.27 13.50
N TRP A 90 -0.71 2.16 12.91
CA TRP A 90 -1.51 0.96 12.77
C TRP A 90 -2.56 1.18 11.66
N SER A 91 -3.18 0.11 11.19
CA SER A 91 -4.32 0.10 10.25
C SER A 91 -5.52 0.93 10.74
N PHE A 92 -6.47 1.23 9.85
CA PHE A 92 -7.58 2.15 10.17
C PHE A 92 -8.59 1.63 11.20
N ASP A 93 -8.57 0.35 11.57
CA ASP A 93 -9.50 -0.18 12.56
C ASP A 93 -9.05 0.11 14.00
N ILE A 94 -9.99 0.07 14.93
CA ILE A 94 -9.78 0.41 16.34
C ILE A 94 -9.17 -0.73 17.16
N TYR A 95 -9.17 -1.97 16.65
CA TYR A 95 -8.77 -3.14 17.44
C TYR A 95 -7.30 -3.08 17.88
N ASN A 96 -6.42 -2.60 17.00
CA ASN A 96 -5.00 -2.46 17.31
C ASN A 96 -4.70 -1.34 18.31
N LEU A 97 -5.67 -0.46 18.59
CA LEU A 97 -5.53 0.64 19.57
C LEU A 97 -5.44 0.15 21.01
N PHE A 98 -6.10 -0.96 21.34
CA PHE A 98 -6.26 -1.40 22.73
C PHE A 98 -4.97 -1.94 23.33
N LEU A 99 -4.15 -2.62 22.52
CA LEU A 99 -2.85 -3.16 22.95
C LEU A 99 -1.87 -2.07 23.43
N PRO A 100 -1.54 -1.03 22.62
CA PRO A 100 -0.61 0.01 23.04
C PRO A 100 -1.16 0.78 24.24
N LEU A 101 -2.46 1.11 24.25
CA LEU A 101 -3.14 1.76 25.37
C LEU A 101 -2.94 0.96 26.67
N PHE A 102 -3.27 -0.34 26.64
CA PHE A 102 -3.15 -1.22 27.79
C PHE A 102 -1.71 -1.30 28.30
N VAL A 103 -0.75 -1.56 27.41
CA VAL A 103 0.67 -1.71 27.78
C VAL A 103 1.22 -0.42 28.38
N CYS A 104 0.90 0.74 27.80
CA CYS A 104 1.31 2.04 28.30
C CYS A 104 0.85 2.26 29.73
N ILE A 105 -0.47 2.17 29.97
CA ILE A 105 -1.01 2.49 31.28
C ILE A 105 -0.59 1.45 32.32
N THR A 106 -0.60 0.16 31.98
CA THR A 106 -0.25 -0.92 32.93
C THR A 106 1.22 -0.91 33.31
N SER A 107 2.13 -0.46 32.44
CA SER A 107 3.56 -0.31 32.77
C SER A 107 3.80 0.53 34.03
N LYS A 108 2.95 1.56 34.28
CA LYS A 108 2.99 2.43 35.47
C LYS A 108 2.73 1.68 36.77
N TYR A 109 2.04 0.56 36.68
CA TYR A 109 1.69 -0.28 37.80
C TYR A 109 2.66 -1.43 37.92
N ILE A 110 3.02 -2.13 36.84
CA ILE A 110 3.89 -3.31 36.89
C ILE A 110 5.28 -2.95 37.40
N PHE A 111 5.95 -1.97 36.78
CA PHE A 111 7.37 -1.68 37.02
C PHE A 111 7.53 -0.44 37.89
N THR A 112 7.42 -0.65 39.21
CA THR A 112 7.51 0.43 40.20
C THR A 112 8.71 0.30 41.12
N LEU A 113 9.41 1.41 41.37
CA LEU A 113 10.43 1.53 42.40
C LEU A 113 9.91 2.46 43.51
N ARG A 114 9.83 1.96 44.76
CA ARG A 114 9.29 2.73 45.91
C ARG A 114 7.90 3.34 45.63
N GLY A 115 7.03 2.58 44.95
CA GLY A 115 5.66 2.98 44.63
C GLY A 115 5.48 3.94 43.43
N LYS A 116 6.58 4.42 42.81
CA LYS A 116 6.54 5.24 41.59
C LYS A 116 6.93 4.41 40.38
N HIS A 117 6.35 4.69 39.21
CA HIS A 117 6.74 4.02 37.97
C HIS A 117 8.18 4.37 37.62
N PHE A 118 8.95 3.38 37.16
CA PHE A 118 10.37 3.56 36.86
C PHE A 118 10.61 3.86 35.38
N PHE A 119 9.87 3.20 34.49
CA PHE A 119 9.96 3.42 33.05
C PHE A 119 9.07 4.58 32.62
N ASN A 120 9.49 5.27 31.56
CA ASN A 120 8.60 6.19 30.86
C ASN A 120 7.50 5.35 30.18
N PRO A 121 6.20 5.59 30.48
CA PRO A 121 5.12 4.72 30.00
C PRO A 121 5.00 4.64 28.49
N SER A 122 5.21 5.78 27.80
CA SER A 122 5.14 5.85 26.34
C SER A 122 6.32 5.13 25.69
N LEU A 123 7.55 5.34 26.17
CA LEU A 123 8.74 4.62 25.70
C LEU A 123 8.59 3.10 25.87
N PHE A 124 8.10 2.67 27.04
CA PHE A 124 7.86 1.26 27.32
C PHE A 124 6.85 0.67 26.34
N ALA A 125 5.71 1.34 26.14
CA ALA A 125 4.67 0.89 25.21
C ALA A 125 5.18 0.81 23.78
N ILE A 126 5.94 1.81 23.32
CA ILE A 126 6.49 1.83 21.97
C ILE A 126 7.40 0.63 21.73
N VAL A 127 8.41 0.41 22.60
CA VAL A 127 9.33 -0.71 22.43
C VAL A 127 8.61 -2.05 22.53
N PHE A 128 7.65 -2.17 23.45
CA PHE A 128 6.84 -3.38 23.58
C PHE A 128 5.98 -3.66 22.34
N CYS A 129 5.34 -2.62 21.78
CA CYS A 129 4.52 -2.75 20.57
C CYS A 129 5.36 -3.06 19.33
N ILE A 130 6.56 -2.48 19.18
CA ILE A 130 7.44 -2.85 18.07
C ILE A 130 7.86 -4.34 18.17
N VAL A 131 8.08 -4.85 19.39
CA VAL A 131 8.53 -6.23 19.60
C VAL A 131 7.39 -7.26 19.52
N LEU A 132 6.17 -6.90 19.96
CA LEU A 132 5.06 -7.86 20.13
C LEU A 132 3.82 -7.52 19.30
N GLY A 133 3.71 -6.30 18.80
CA GLY A 133 2.64 -5.88 17.89
C GLY A 133 2.82 -6.42 16.47
N ASN A 134 3.95 -7.07 16.18
CA ASN A 134 4.38 -7.42 14.82
C ASN A 134 4.23 -6.17 13.92
N GLU A 135 3.93 -6.36 12.64
CA GLU A 135 3.79 -5.25 11.69
C GLU A 135 2.42 -4.53 11.77
N TYR A 136 1.50 -5.05 12.59
CA TYR A 136 0.19 -4.40 12.82
C TYR A 136 0.31 -3.09 13.59
N ILE A 137 1.40 -2.92 14.36
CA ILE A 137 1.68 -1.68 15.08
C ILE A 137 3.15 -1.31 14.87
N THR A 138 3.38 -0.28 14.07
CA THR A 138 4.73 0.23 13.79
C THR A 138 4.90 1.63 14.36
N LEU A 139 6.03 2.28 14.07
CA LEU A 139 6.20 3.69 14.34
C LEU A 139 5.67 4.50 13.16
N SER A 140 5.05 5.65 13.45
CA SER A 140 4.64 6.64 12.45
C SER A 140 5.80 6.90 11.51
N PRO A 141 5.65 6.58 10.21
CA PRO A 141 6.74 6.73 9.27
C PRO A 141 7.26 8.16 9.32
N SER A 142 8.57 8.29 9.49
CA SER A 142 9.19 9.60 9.73
C SER A 142 8.99 10.59 8.58
N TYR A 143 8.73 10.07 7.38
CA TYR A 143 8.43 10.86 6.19
C TYR A 143 7.03 11.48 6.18
N GLN A 144 6.10 11.02 7.03
CA GLN A 144 4.80 11.71 7.25
C GLN A 144 5.01 13.11 7.81
N TRP A 145 6.17 13.38 8.38
CA TRP A 145 6.47 14.61 9.11
C TRP A 145 7.44 15.53 8.39
N TYR A 146 8.22 14.96 7.48
CA TYR A 146 9.23 15.64 6.70
C TYR A 146 9.27 14.97 5.34
N GLY A 147 8.54 15.55 4.40
CA GLY A 147 8.37 14.99 3.06
C GLY A 147 7.77 15.99 2.08
N SER A 148 7.71 17.28 2.42
CA SER A 148 7.27 18.36 1.56
C SER A 148 7.88 19.67 2.05
N ALA A 149 8.01 20.66 1.18
CA ALA A 149 8.53 21.98 1.57
C ALA A 149 7.74 22.62 2.73
N GLN A 150 6.43 22.35 2.81
CA GLN A 150 5.55 22.85 3.88
C GLN A 150 5.79 22.13 5.21
N SER A 151 6.03 20.81 5.19
CA SER A 151 6.35 20.02 6.39
C SER A 151 7.71 20.37 7.02
N ALA A 152 8.66 20.90 6.23
CA ALA A 152 9.97 21.30 6.73
C ALA A 152 9.91 22.46 7.73
N TRP A 153 9.07 23.47 7.47
CA TRP A 153 8.79 24.56 8.40
C TRP A 153 8.13 24.06 9.68
N PHE A 154 7.26 23.06 9.57
CA PHE A 154 6.61 22.45 10.71
C PHE A 154 7.60 21.79 11.67
N MET A 155 8.55 21.03 11.11
CA MET A 155 9.62 20.42 11.90
C MET A 155 10.48 21.47 12.58
N LEU A 156 10.79 22.59 11.92
CA LEU A 156 11.48 23.71 12.56
C LEU A 156 10.69 24.25 13.77
N TYR A 157 9.37 24.42 13.65
CA TYR A 157 8.53 24.83 14.79
C TYR A 157 8.44 23.77 15.90
N PHE A 158 8.45 22.48 15.54
CA PHE A 158 8.54 21.35 16.47
C PHE A 158 9.88 21.35 17.24
N MET A 159 10.97 21.68 16.56
CA MET A 159 12.29 21.84 17.16
C MET A 159 12.36 23.05 18.09
N MET A 160 11.79 24.19 17.65
CA MET A 160 11.73 25.43 18.45
C MET A 160 10.93 25.24 19.74
N THR A 161 9.90 24.39 19.73
CA THR A 161 9.13 24.04 20.93
C THR A 161 9.90 23.14 21.89
N GLY A 162 10.73 22.21 21.39
CA GLY A 162 11.68 21.47 22.22
C GLY A 162 12.64 22.40 22.97
N ALA A 163 13.18 23.41 22.27
CA ALA A 163 13.98 24.47 22.90
C ALA A 163 13.14 25.30 23.89
N PHE A 164 11.92 25.69 23.52
CA PHE A 164 10.99 26.42 24.39
C PHE A 164 10.69 25.68 25.69
N LEU A 165 10.45 24.36 25.65
CA LEU A 165 10.21 23.52 26.83
C LEU A 165 11.40 23.54 27.80
N LEU A 166 12.62 23.58 27.28
CA LEU A 166 13.84 23.59 28.09
C LEU A 166 14.13 24.94 28.72
N PHE A 167 14.02 26.01 27.94
CA PHE A 167 14.46 27.34 28.35
C PHE A 167 13.35 28.13 29.06
N VAL A 168 12.09 27.88 28.75
CA VAL A 168 10.94 28.61 29.34
C VAL A 168 10.35 27.87 30.54
N PHE A 169 10.28 26.54 30.52
CA PHE A 169 9.65 25.77 31.62
C PHE A 169 10.60 25.14 32.63
N LYS A 170 11.93 25.34 32.50
CA LYS A 170 12.96 24.96 33.50
C LYS A 170 12.86 23.50 33.98
N ILE A 171 12.72 22.53 33.07
CA ILE A 171 12.60 21.09 33.38
C ILE A 171 13.85 20.49 34.09
N ASN A 172 14.94 21.25 34.23
CA ASN A 172 16.19 20.85 34.90
C ASN A 172 16.74 19.49 34.43
N ARG A 173 16.63 19.24 33.11
CA ARG A 173 17.18 18.08 32.38
C ARG A 173 18.11 18.49 31.24
N GLY A 174 18.60 19.73 31.25
CA GLY A 174 19.44 20.27 30.17
C GLY A 174 20.73 19.47 29.93
N TRP A 175 21.39 19.00 31.00
CA TRP A 175 22.63 18.23 30.87
C TRP A 175 22.41 16.85 30.25
N LEU A 176 21.24 16.25 30.45
CA LEU A 176 20.87 14.99 29.81
C LEU A 176 20.78 15.16 28.29
N ILE A 177 20.13 16.23 27.84
CA ILE A 177 19.92 16.52 26.43
C ILE A 177 21.23 16.92 25.76
N ILE A 178 22.00 17.83 26.38
CA ILE A 178 23.28 18.28 25.83
C ILE A 178 24.22 17.08 25.66
N SER A 179 24.38 16.23 26.68
CA SER A 179 25.24 15.05 26.59
C SER A 179 24.76 14.04 25.54
N PHE A 180 23.45 13.78 25.45
CA PHE A 180 22.88 12.94 24.40
C PHE A 180 23.14 13.51 23.00
N LEU A 181 22.75 14.77 22.75
CA LEU A 181 22.88 15.41 21.44
C LEU A 181 24.33 15.53 20.99
N THR A 182 25.26 15.89 21.87
CA THR A 182 26.68 15.98 21.51
C THR A 182 27.23 14.64 21.03
N VAL A 183 26.96 13.56 21.78
CA VAL A 183 27.45 12.22 21.39
C VAL A 183 26.69 11.69 20.17
N PHE A 184 25.39 11.96 20.07
CA PHE A 184 24.56 11.56 18.93
C PHE A 184 25.00 12.24 17.62
N LEU A 185 25.32 13.53 17.66
CA LEU A 185 25.83 14.26 16.48
C LEU A 185 27.19 13.72 16.05
N LEU A 186 28.11 13.50 16.99
CA LEU A 186 29.43 12.95 16.70
C LEU A 186 29.33 11.55 16.09
N GLN A 187 28.57 10.65 16.70
CA GLN A 187 28.42 9.29 16.18
C GLN A 187 27.70 9.26 14.82
N THR A 188 26.73 10.15 14.60
CA THR A 188 26.07 10.30 13.29
C THR A 188 27.04 10.81 12.23
N ALA A 189 27.86 11.82 12.53
CA ALA A 189 28.89 12.31 11.61
C ALA A 189 29.92 11.23 11.27
N VAL A 190 30.37 10.47 12.27
CA VAL A 190 31.28 9.33 12.07
C VAL A 190 30.62 8.27 11.18
N ARG A 191 29.36 7.92 11.42
CA ARG A 191 28.61 6.98 10.56
C ARG A 191 28.46 7.51 9.14
N ALA A 192 28.07 8.76 8.96
CA ALA A 192 27.92 9.39 7.65
C ALA A 192 29.24 9.37 6.87
N TYR A 193 30.35 9.67 7.55
CA TYR A 193 31.69 9.63 6.95
C TYR A 193 32.12 8.21 6.54
N ILE A 194 31.89 7.21 7.40
CA ILE A 194 32.20 5.81 7.08
C ILE A 194 31.36 5.31 5.90
N MET A 195 30.07 5.67 5.87
CA MET A 195 29.09 5.14 4.92
C MET A 195 28.98 5.95 3.62
N GLN A 196 29.76 7.01 3.45
CA GLN A 196 29.66 7.94 2.31
C GLN A 196 29.85 7.30 0.92
N HIS A 197 30.44 6.10 0.87
CA HIS A 197 30.63 5.31 -0.35
C HIS A 197 29.39 4.47 -0.73
N ILE A 198 28.40 4.38 0.16
CA ILE A 198 27.11 3.70 -0.07
C ILE A 198 25.99 4.74 -0.14
N ILE A 199 25.93 5.65 0.81
CA ILE A 199 24.92 6.69 0.91
C ILE A 199 25.60 8.04 1.09
N PRO A 200 25.19 9.11 0.38
CA PRO A 200 25.81 10.41 0.53
C PRO A 200 25.82 10.90 1.98
N PHE A 201 26.92 11.55 2.38
CA PHE A 201 27.12 12.03 3.75
C PHE A 201 25.93 12.85 4.25
N GLU A 202 25.51 13.82 3.43
CA GLU A 202 24.41 14.73 3.74
C GLU A 202 23.08 13.98 3.90
N THR A 203 22.79 12.98 3.06
CA THR A 203 21.56 12.18 3.12
C THR A 203 21.45 11.45 4.46
N LEU A 204 22.51 10.78 4.90
CA LEU A 204 22.51 10.09 6.20
C LEU A 204 22.48 11.09 7.36
N PHE A 205 23.33 12.12 7.29
CA PHE A 205 23.49 13.07 8.40
C PHE A 205 22.23 13.90 8.64
N VAL A 206 21.63 14.45 7.57
CA VAL A 206 20.38 15.21 7.65
C VAL A 206 19.22 14.29 8.05
N GLY A 207 19.07 13.14 7.39
CA GLY A 207 17.98 12.20 7.68
C GLY A 207 17.98 11.67 9.13
N ALA A 208 19.15 11.53 9.75
CA ALA A 208 19.25 11.17 11.16
C ALA A 208 18.69 12.24 12.12
N LEU A 209 18.79 13.51 11.74
CA LEU A 209 18.45 14.65 12.58
C LEU A 209 17.05 15.21 12.34
N THR A 210 16.38 14.83 11.26
CA THR A 210 15.07 15.38 10.87
C THR A 210 13.88 14.54 11.35
N SER A 211 14.10 13.45 12.09
CA SER A 211 13.01 12.58 12.56
C SER A 211 12.24 13.17 13.77
N PRO A 212 10.91 13.30 13.74
CA PRO A 212 10.12 13.68 14.93
C PRO A 212 10.16 12.66 16.04
N ALA A 213 10.28 11.37 15.72
CA ALA A 213 10.49 10.34 16.74
C ALA A 213 11.76 10.65 17.55
N PHE A 214 12.83 11.12 16.90
CA PHE A 214 14.04 11.59 17.56
C PHE A 214 13.77 12.81 18.46
N TYR A 215 12.98 13.79 18.00
CA TYR A 215 12.63 14.95 18.82
C TYR A 215 11.75 14.61 20.02
N LEU A 216 10.70 13.81 19.84
CA LEU A 216 9.80 13.37 20.91
C LEU A 216 10.56 12.54 21.95
N PHE A 217 11.42 11.64 21.49
CA PHE A 217 12.30 10.87 22.36
C PHE A 217 13.20 11.80 23.19
N THR A 218 13.88 12.73 22.54
CA THR A 218 14.87 13.63 23.15
C THR A 218 14.27 14.62 24.12
N PHE A 219 13.16 15.28 23.74
CA PHE A 219 12.61 16.41 24.48
C PHE A 219 11.44 16.05 25.40
N PHE A 220 10.77 14.90 25.21
CA PHE A 220 9.61 14.50 26.01
C PHE A 220 9.78 13.17 26.76
N MET A 221 10.46 12.16 26.18
CA MET A 221 10.54 10.84 26.82
C MET A 221 11.70 10.74 27.80
N ILE A 222 12.93 11.01 27.35
CA ILE A 222 14.11 10.88 28.24
C ILE A 222 14.18 11.99 29.29
N THR A 223 13.46 13.09 29.07
CA THR A 223 13.40 14.27 29.95
C THR A 223 12.28 14.19 30.99
N ASP A 224 11.42 13.18 30.93
CA ASP A 224 10.31 12.99 31.87
C ASP A 224 10.84 13.01 33.32
N PRO A 225 10.50 14.02 34.14
CA PRO A 225 11.07 14.19 35.48
C PRO A 225 10.84 13.00 36.41
N ALA A 226 9.80 12.20 36.17
CA ALA A 226 9.45 11.04 36.98
C ALA A 226 10.44 9.87 36.82
N THR A 227 11.10 9.77 35.66
CA THR A 227 11.87 8.58 35.25
C THR A 227 13.34 8.91 34.92
N SER A 228 13.62 10.18 34.68
CA SER A 228 14.95 10.71 34.37
C SER A 228 15.78 11.08 35.61
N PRO A 229 17.13 10.99 35.52
CA PRO A 229 18.01 11.26 36.65
C PRO A 229 17.99 12.73 37.10
N PRO A 230 17.99 13.01 38.43
CA PRO A 230 17.88 14.37 38.94
C PRO A 230 19.19 15.16 38.94
N THR A 231 20.36 14.50 39.06
CA THR A 231 21.66 15.18 39.23
C THR A 231 22.40 15.35 37.90
N LYS A 232 23.21 16.42 37.78
CA LYS A 232 24.02 16.71 36.59
C LYS A 232 24.87 15.53 36.15
N SER A 233 25.63 14.92 37.06
CA SER A 233 26.53 13.81 36.72
C SER A 233 25.77 12.58 36.22
N GLN A 234 24.64 12.25 36.85
CA GLN A 234 23.80 11.13 36.41
C GLN A 234 23.12 11.42 35.06
N GLN A 235 22.72 12.67 34.82
CA GLN A 235 22.19 13.10 33.52
C GLN A 235 23.20 12.89 32.40
N ILE A 236 24.46 13.33 32.61
CA ILE A 236 25.53 13.15 31.63
C ILE A 236 25.77 11.66 31.35
N ILE A 237 25.91 10.84 32.40
CA ILE A 237 26.13 9.40 32.25
C ILE A 237 25.01 8.75 31.43
N VAL A 238 23.74 9.05 31.76
CA VAL A 238 22.60 8.48 31.06
C VAL A 238 22.54 8.94 29.60
N GLY A 239 22.69 10.24 29.33
CA GLY A 239 22.62 10.79 27.98
C GLY A 239 23.70 10.22 27.07
N THR A 240 24.95 10.17 27.55
CA THR A 240 26.07 9.54 26.84
C THR A 240 25.85 8.04 26.65
N SER A 241 25.36 7.32 27.66
CA SER A 241 25.12 5.86 27.55
C SER A 241 24.07 5.52 26.50
N ILE A 242 22.98 6.30 26.42
CA ILE A 242 21.94 6.11 25.41
C ILE A 242 22.53 6.31 24.00
N ALA A 243 23.25 7.40 23.77
CA ALA A 243 23.82 7.69 22.45
C ALA A 243 24.91 6.68 22.03
N LEU A 244 25.72 6.17 22.97
CA LEU A 244 26.71 5.12 22.67
C LEU A 244 26.05 3.78 22.35
N LEU A 245 25.00 3.39 23.09
CA LEU A 245 24.25 2.17 22.77
C LEU A 245 23.52 2.29 21.43
N ASP A 246 22.97 3.46 21.13
CA ASP A 246 22.37 3.75 19.83
C ASP A 246 23.37 3.55 18.69
N PHE A 247 24.59 4.07 18.82
CA PHE A 247 25.68 3.84 17.86
C PHE A 247 25.99 2.34 17.69
N LEU A 248 26.05 1.57 18.79
CA LEU A 248 26.29 0.13 18.73
C LEU A 248 25.16 -0.63 18.03
N PHE A 249 23.90 -0.24 18.25
CA PHE A 249 22.76 -0.86 17.57
C PHE A 249 22.72 -0.51 16.08
N HIS A 250 23.18 0.68 15.69
CA HIS A 250 23.31 1.05 14.28
C HIS A 250 24.33 0.19 13.51
N MET A 251 25.31 -0.41 14.18
CA MET A 251 26.23 -1.38 13.55
C MET A 251 25.54 -2.68 13.10
N LYS A 252 24.27 -2.88 13.48
CA LYS A 252 23.42 -4.01 13.04
C LYS A 252 22.37 -3.59 12.01
N PHE A 253 22.42 -2.37 11.50
CA PHE A 253 21.42 -1.82 10.56
C PHE A 253 19.97 -1.89 11.07
N SER A 254 19.77 -1.88 12.39
CA SER A 254 18.45 -1.88 13.00
C SER A 254 17.74 -0.54 12.78
N LEU A 255 16.41 -0.59 12.62
CA LEU A 255 15.55 0.58 12.72
C LEU A 255 15.37 0.98 14.20
N TYR A 256 15.02 2.24 14.45
CA TYR A 256 14.50 2.72 15.75
C TYR A 256 15.43 2.52 16.95
N THR A 257 16.74 2.45 16.71
CA THR A 257 17.81 2.11 17.65
C THR A 257 17.78 2.93 18.94
N PHE A 258 17.46 4.22 18.89
CA PHE A 258 17.48 5.08 20.07
C PHE A 258 16.36 4.74 21.07
N PHE A 259 15.21 4.23 20.61
CA PHE A 259 14.16 3.74 21.52
C PHE A 259 14.64 2.50 22.28
N PHE A 260 15.24 1.54 21.57
CA PHE A 260 15.85 0.36 22.19
C PHE A 260 16.99 0.74 23.13
N ALA A 261 17.84 1.70 22.75
CA ALA A 261 18.93 2.19 23.58
C ALA A 261 18.40 2.82 24.88
N GLY A 262 17.41 3.71 24.76
CA GLY A 262 16.73 4.31 25.91
C GLY A 262 16.11 3.28 26.85
N MET A 263 15.41 2.30 26.28
CA MET A 263 14.78 1.21 27.05
C MET A 263 15.82 0.28 27.69
N THR A 264 16.93 0.01 27.01
CA THR A 264 18.04 -0.80 27.53
C THR A 264 18.68 -0.11 28.73
N VAL A 265 19.04 1.17 28.62
CA VAL A 265 19.59 1.95 29.74
C VAL A 265 18.60 2.01 30.92
N ALA A 266 17.32 2.23 30.64
CA ALA A 266 16.28 2.21 31.68
C ALA A 266 16.20 0.83 32.37
N THR A 267 16.28 -0.26 31.62
CA THR A 267 16.22 -1.62 32.15
C THR A 267 17.44 -1.94 33.02
N VAL A 268 18.65 -1.62 32.57
CA VAL A 268 19.88 -1.80 33.37
C VAL A 268 19.80 -1.00 34.67
N ARG A 269 19.32 0.25 34.62
CA ARG A 269 19.11 1.07 35.83
C ARG A 269 18.06 0.45 36.75
N PHE A 270 16.95 -0.06 36.20
CA PHE A 270 15.87 -0.68 36.97
C PHE A 270 16.40 -1.88 37.76
N ILE A 271 17.14 -2.77 37.09
CA ILE A 271 17.76 -3.95 37.70
C ILE A 271 18.75 -3.49 38.78
N TYR A 272 19.65 -2.55 38.48
CA TYR A 272 20.63 -2.06 39.45
C TYR A 272 19.98 -1.51 40.74
N PHE A 273 18.97 -0.64 40.62
CA PHE A 273 18.31 -0.07 41.79
C PHE A 273 17.47 -1.10 42.56
N HIS A 274 16.80 -2.02 41.88
CA HIS A 274 16.09 -3.12 42.55
C HIS A 274 17.05 -4.05 43.29
N SER A 275 18.12 -4.50 42.63
CA SER A 275 19.15 -5.33 43.24
C SER A 275 19.78 -4.67 44.47
N LYS A 276 20.01 -3.35 44.42
CA LYS A 276 20.50 -2.59 45.58
C LYS A 276 19.50 -2.59 46.74
N ILE A 277 18.22 -2.38 46.47
CA ILE A 277 17.17 -2.42 47.52
C ILE A 277 17.06 -3.83 48.11
N TYR A 278 17.05 -4.87 47.27
CA TYR A 278 17.00 -6.25 47.74
C TYR A 278 18.24 -6.62 48.55
N TYR A 279 19.42 -6.18 48.14
CA TYR A 279 20.64 -6.38 48.90
C TYR A 279 20.61 -5.67 50.26
N GLU A 280 20.09 -4.44 50.32
CA GLU A 280 19.89 -3.70 51.58
C GLU A 280 18.86 -4.40 52.49
N GLN A 281 17.74 -4.89 51.93
CA GLN A 281 16.73 -5.65 52.68
C GLN A 281 17.27 -6.98 53.21
N TRP A 282 18.01 -7.71 52.36
CA TRP A 282 18.68 -8.95 52.72
C TRP A 282 19.69 -8.73 53.85
N LYS A 283 20.55 -7.72 53.71
CA LYS A 283 21.54 -7.34 54.74
C LYS A 283 20.88 -6.98 56.08
N ASN A 284 19.68 -6.38 56.03
CA ASN A 284 18.95 -5.95 57.21
C ASN A 284 17.95 -7.01 57.74
N GLY A 285 17.97 -8.26 57.23
CA GLY A 285 17.10 -9.34 57.69
C GLY A 285 15.61 -9.17 57.36
N ALA A 286 15.26 -8.22 56.49
CA ALA A 286 13.88 -7.88 56.11
C ALA A 286 13.51 -8.43 54.72
N PHE A 287 14.06 -9.59 54.36
CA PHE A 287 13.92 -10.17 53.02
C PHE A 287 12.57 -10.86 52.84
N GLU A 288 11.54 -10.10 52.52
CA GLU A 288 10.25 -10.64 52.09
C GLU A 288 10.27 -10.90 50.58
N ILE A 289 10.43 -12.16 50.18
CA ILE A 289 10.21 -12.60 48.81
C ILE A 289 8.68 -12.69 48.57
N ILE A 290 8.18 -11.79 47.70
CA ILE A 290 6.99 -11.94 46.83
C ILE A 290 5.58 -11.51 47.30
N GLN A 291 5.23 -11.28 48.56
CA GLN A 291 3.81 -10.97 48.88
C GLN A 291 3.57 -9.59 49.52
N PRO A 292 3.25 -8.57 48.68
CA PRO A 292 1.90 -8.00 48.71
C PRO A 292 1.29 -7.68 47.32
N ASN A 293 1.91 -8.11 46.21
CA ASN A 293 1.51 -7.67 44.86
C ASN A 293 0.66 -8.67 44.05
N LEU A 294 0.35 -9.86 44.57
CA LEU A 294 -0.40 -10.88 43.82
C LEU A 294 -1.77 -10.37 43.34
N LYS A 295 -2.53 -9.68 44.19
CA LYS A 295 -3.81 -9.06 43.83
C LYS A 295 -3.67 -8.06 42.67
N LYS A 296 -2.61 -7.25 42.70
CA LYS A 296 -2.28 -6.28 41.65
C LYS A 296 -2.00 -7.00 40.32
N TYR A 297 -1.17 -8.03 40.33
CA TYR A 297 -0.86 -8.78 39.11
C TYR A 297 -2.07 -9.54 38.58
N LEU A 298 -2.91 -10.11 39.45
CA LEU A 298 -4.16 -10.76 39.06
C LEU A 298 -5.13 -9.77 38.39
N ILE A 299 -5.30 -8.57 38.96
CA ILE A 299 -6.13 -7.52 38.33
C ILE A 299 -5.59 -7.20 36.94
N LEU A 300 -4.29 -6.95 36.80
CA LEU A 300 -3.68 -6.62 35.50
C LEU A 300 -3.83 -7.76 34.48
N PHE A 301 -3.67 -9.02 34.92
CA PHE A 301 -3.87 -10.20 34.09
C PHE A 301 -5.30 -10.32 33.58
N LEU A 302 -6.31 -10.07 34.43
CA LEU A 302 -7.72 -10.10 34.03
C LEU A 302 -8.05 -9.03 32.97
N PHE A 303 -7.44 -7.85 33.03
CA PHE A 303 -7.58 -6.84 31.97
C PHE A 303 -6.81 -7.22 30.70
N ALA A 304 -5.72 -8.00 30.81
CA ALA A 304 -4.92 -8.42 29.66
C ALA A 304 -5.67 -9.41 28.75
N ILE A 305 -6.41 -10.36 29.32
CA ILE A 305 -7.11 -11.44 28.57
C ILE A 305 -7.93 -10.90 27.39
N PRO A 306 -8.90 -9.98 27.57
CA PRO A 306 -9.73 -9.51 26.45
C PRO A 306 -8.92 -8.70 25.43
N VAL A 307 -7.88 -7.99 25.85
CA VAL A 307 -7.03 -7.19 24.95
C VAL A 307 -6.21 -8.10 24.05
N PHE A 308 -5.52 -9.10 24.62
CA PHE A 308 -4.72 -10.04 23.83
C PHE A 308 -5.59 -10.98 23.00
N TRP A 309 -6.75 -11.39 23.51
CA TRP A 309 -7.72 -12.18 22.73
C TRP A 309 -8.24 -11.40 21.51
N SER A 310 -8.67 -10.15 21.72
CA SER A 310 -9.10 -9.26 20.63
C SER A 310 -7.99 -9.02 19.60
N PHE A 311 -6.77 -8.72 20.07
CA PHE A 311 -5.62 -8.52 19.18
C PHE A 311 -5.30 -9.77 18.36
N ARG A 312 -5.36 -10.97 18.96
CA ARG A 312 -5.06 -12.21 18.22
C ARG A 312 -6.18 -12.60 17.25
N HIS A 313 -7.43 -12.48 17.68
CA HIS A 313 -8.59 -12.90 16.88
C HIS A 313 -8.78 -12.04 15.63
N ASN A 314 -8.62 -10.71 15.75
CA ASN A 314 -8.82 -9.80 14.62
C ASN A 314 -7.64 -9.78 13.62
N ASN A 315 -6.49 -10.37 13.97
CA ASN A 315 -5.28 -10.32 13.14
C ASN A 315 -4.83 -11.70 12.62
N HIS A 316 -5.39 -12.80 13.12
CA HIS A 316 -5.04 -14.15 12.66
C HIS A 316 -6.30 -14.98 12.36
N SER A 317 -6.58 -15.17 11.06
CA SER A 317 -7.55 -16.15 10.57
C SER A 317 -6.89 -16.97 9.45
N ALA A 318 -6.67 -18.26 9.70
CA ALA A 318 -6.16 -19.22 8.73
C ALA A 318 -7.14 -20.39 8.62
N LEU A 319 -7.34 -20.90 7.41
CA LEU A 319 -8.16 -22.09 7.13
C LEU A 319 -7.36 -23.34 7.46
N SER A 320 -8.05 -24.44 7.79
CA SER A 320 -7.42 -25.75 7.82
C SER A 320 -7.49 -26.39 6.43
N SER A 321 -6.45 -27.12 6.02
CA SER A 321 -6.31 -27.69 4.67
C SER A 321 -7.39 -28.71 4.26
N GLN A 322 -8.28 -29.12 5.17
CA GLN A 322 -9.33 -30.11 4.90
C GLN A 322 -10.64 -29.51 4.34
N GLU A 323 -10.74 -28.19 4.17
CA GLU A 323 -12.00 -27.49 3.86
C GLU A 323 -12.12 -26.97 2.41
N LEU A 324 -11.18 -27.28 1.50
CA LEU A 324 -11.15 -26.70 0.15
C LEU A 324 -11.57 -27.71 -0.95
N ASP A 325 -12.55 -27.34 -1.76
CA ASP A 325 -13.05 -28.12 -2.91
C ASP A 325 -12.36 -27.75 -4.24
N MET A 326 -11.29 -26.96 -4.19
CA MET A 326 -10.45 -26.57 -5.33
C MET A 326 -8.99 -27.00 -5.13
N ARG A 327 -8.22 -27.12 -6.21
CA ARG A 327 -6.76 -27.27 -6.18
C ARG A 327 -6.10 -26.46 -7.29
N LEU A 328 -4.90 -25.95 -7.03
CA LEU A 328 -4.07 -25.31 -8.06
C LEU A 328 -2.97 -26.28 -8.50
N VAL A 329 -2.83 -26.45 -9.82
CA VAL A 329 -1.84 -27.32 -10.44
C VAL A 329 -0.86 -26.44 -11.24
N PRO A 330 0.43 -26.37 -10.87
CA PRO A 330 1.38 -25.56 -11.61
C PRO A 330 1.59 -26.12 -13.03
N VAL A 331 1.54 -25.25 -14.02
CA VAL A 331 1.80 -25.55 -15.43
C VAL A 331 3.25 -25.18 -15.75
N SER A 332 4.05 -26.16 -16.16
CA SER A 332 5.47 -25.93 -16.42
C SER A 332 5.71 -25.07 -17.67
N GLU A 333 6.82 -24.31 -17.70
CA GLU A 333 7.26 -23.54 -18.87
C GLU A 333 7.38 -24.40 -20.14
N GLN A 334 7.82 -25.65 -20.00
CA GLN A 334 7.95 -26.58 -21.13
C GLN A 334 6.59 -26.94 -21.74
N HIS A 335 5.56 -27.03 -20.91
CA HIS A 335 4.20 -27.34 -21.34
C HIS A 335 3.50 -26.09 -21.90
N SER A 336 3.55 -24.98 -21.16
CA SER A 336 2.85 -23.76 -21.53
C SER A 336 3.52 -23.01 -22.68
N GLY A 337 4.84 -23.12 -22.84
CA GLY A 337 5.62 -22.30 -23.78
C GLY A 337 5.85 -20.85 -23.29
N LEU A 338 5.36 -20.50 -22.10
CA LEU A 338 5.56 -19.18 -21.49
C LEU A 338 6.95 -19.13 -20.84
N THR A 339 7.81 -18.23 -21.31
CA THR A 339 9.20 -18.11 -20.85
C THR A 339 9.48 -16.68 -20.39
N GLY A 340 10.54 -16.48 -19.59
CA GLY A 340 10.99 -15.14 -19.18
C GLY A 340 12.50 -15.09 -19.04
N ILE A 341 13.20 -15.12 -20.18
CA ILE A 341 14.68 -15.08 -20.19
C ILE A 341 15.12 -13.66 -19.87
N ASN A 342 15.93 -13.50 -18.83
CA ASN A 342 16.44 -12.20 -18.40
C ASN A 342 17.26 -11.50 -19.50
N GLY A 343 17.09 -10.18 -19.64
CA GLY A 343 17.74 -9.35 -20.66
C GLY A 343 18.70 -8.31 -20.11
N GLN A 344 19.16 -7.41 -20.99
CA GLN A 344 20.18 -6.39 -20.70
C GLN A 344 19.64 -5.02 -20.26
N VAL A 345 18.33 -4.87 -20.03
CA VAL A 345 17.70 -3.55 -19.81
C VAL A 345 18.20 -2.87 -18.55
N LEU A 346 18.33 -3.63 -17.46
CA LEU A 346 18.83 -3.09 -16.20
C LEU A 346 20.29 -2.64 -16.31
N GLU A 347 21.13 -3.37 -17.03
CA GLU A 347 22.55 -3.04 -17.24
C GLU A 347 22.74 -1.88 -18.23
N ALA A 348 21.72 -1.64 -19.06
CA ALA A 348 21.72 -0.62 -20.09
C ALA A 348 21.32 0.77 -19.60
N THR A 349 20.90 0.93 -18.34
CA THR A 349 20.59 2.24 -17.77
C THR A 349 21.83 3.12 -17.71
N ASP A 350 21.62 4.44 -17.69
CA ASP A 350 22.71 5.40 -17.67
C ASP A 350 23.63 5.17 -16.45
N PRO A 351 24.96 5.09 -16.63
CA PRO A 351 25.91 4.85 -15.54
C PRO A 351 25.74 5.78 -14.34
N ALA A 352 25.27 7.02 -14.56
CA ALA A 352 25.08 8.01 -13.51
C ALA A 352 23.92 7.70 -12.55
N ILE A 353 23.00 6.80 -12.93
CA ILE A 353 21.87 6.34 -12.10
C ILE A 353 21.83 4.82 -11.92
N GLN A 354 22.84 4.10 -12.41
CA GLN A 354 22.93 2.64 -12.31
C GLN A 354 22.80 2.14 -10.86
N HIS A 355 23.25 2.94 -9.89
CA HIS A 355 23.18 2.62 -8.46
C HIS A 355 21.77 2.58 -7.89
N ILE A 356 20.75 3.08 -8.60
CA ILE A 356 19.32 2.98 -8.25
C ILE A 356 18.45 2.38 -9.36
N ALA A 357 19.02 1.95 -10.48
CA ALA A 357 18.29 1.53 -11.67
C ALA A 357 17.19 0.50 -11.40
N LYS A 358 17.46 -0.49 -10.52
CA LYS A 358 16.47 -1.53 -10.20
C LYS A 358 15.26 -1.02 -9.43
N TRP A 359 15.37 0.09 -8.70
CA TRP A 359 14.21 0.74 -8.08
C TRP A 359 13.31 1.34 -9.15
N ILE A 360 13.90 2.09 -10.09
CA ILE A 360 13.17 2.76 -11.18
C ILE A 360 12.49 1.74 -12.10
N LEU A 361 13.19 0.64 -12.39
CA LEU A 361 12.74 -0.44 -13.26
C LEU A 361 11.95 -1.54 -12.51
N SER A 362 11.55 -1.32 -11.26
CA SER A 362 10.83 -2.30 -10.46
C SER A 362 9.34 -2.43 -10.80
N VAL A 363 8.88 -1.82 -11.89
CA VAL A 363 7.46 -1.74 -12.27
C VAL A 363 7.28 -2.04 -13.77
N GLY A 364 6.06 -2.41 -14.17
CA GLY A 364 5.66 -2.50 -15.57
C GLY A 364 5.75 -3.88 -16.25
N ASP A 365 5.82 -4.97 -15.48
CA ASP A 365 5.71 -6.32 -16.03
C ASP A 365 4.24 -6.76 -16.08
N ALA A 366 3.63 -6.61 -17.25
CA ALA A 366 2.18 -6.72 -17.47
C ALA A 366 1.81 -7.84 -18.43
N ALA A 367 0.57 -8.32 -18.31
CA ALA A 367 -0.03 -9.18 -19.30
C ALA A 367 -1.52 -8.89 -19.53
N ALA A 368 -2.00 -9.21 -20.73
CA ALA A 368 -3.37 -8.97 -21.16
C ALA A 368 -3.95 -10.18 -21.89
N VAL A 369 -5.23 -10.46 -21.64
CA VAL A 369 -5.94 -11.62 -22.19
C VAL A 369 -7.06 -11.17 -23.12
N ALA A 370 -7.12 -11.78 -24.31
CA ALA A 370 -8.23 -11.65 -25.26
C ALA A 370 -8.18 -12.78 -26.29
N ASP A 371 -9.32 -13.16 -26.87
CA ASP A 371 -9.38 -14.02 -28.06
C ASP A 371 -9.08 -13.16 -29.30
N VAL A 372 -7.81 -13.09 -29.72
CA VAL A 372 -7.38 -12.17 -30.80
C VAL A 372 -7.49 -12.81 -32.18
N ASN A 373 -7.53 -14.15 -32.22
CA ASN A 373 -7.58 -14.94 -33.44
C ASN A 373 -9.00 -15.46 -33.78
N MET A 374 -9.98 -15.22 -32.89
CA MET A 374 -11.38 -15.62 -32.99
C MET A 374 -11.61 -17.14 -33.03
N ASP A 375 -10.77 -17.91 -32.35
CA ASP A 375 -10.93 -19.37 -32.21
C ASP A 375 -11.71 -19.78 -30.96
N GLY A 376 -12.07 -18.81 -30.11
CA GLY A 376 -12.83 -19.01 -28.87
C GLY A 376 -11.98 -19.34 -27.66
N LEU A 377 -10.66 -19.46 -27.78
CA LEU A 377 -9.72 -19.59 -26.67
C LEU A 377 -9.10 -18.23 -26.33
N PRO A 378 -8.93 -17.91 -25.03
CA PRO A 378 -8.23 -16.69 -24.66
C PRO A 378 -6.74 -16.77 -25.00
N ASP A 379 -6.24 -15.83 -25.80
CA ASP A 379 -4.82 -15.60 -26.09
C ASP A 379 -4.21 -14.61 -25.08
N LEU A 380 -2.88 -14.45 -25.12
CA LEU A 380 -2.13 -13.66 -24.15
C LEU A 380 -1.11 -12.73 -24.82
N PHE A 381 -1.01 -11.49 -24.37
CA PHE A 381 0.13 -10.62 -24.64
C PHE A 381 0.90 -10.32 -23.35
N MET A 382 2.24 -10.34 -23.40
CA MET A 382 3.10 -10.05 -22.24
C MET A 382 4.13 -8.96 -22.56
N THR A 383 4.29 -7.97 -21.66
CA THR A 383 5.24 -6.87 -21.85
C THR A 383 6.67 -7.27 -21.51
N GLN A 384 6.90 -7.87 -20.34
CA GLN A 384 8.20 -8.42 -19.92
C GLN A 384 9.39 -7.47 -20.14
N PRO A 385 9.35 -6.21 -19.62
CA PRO A 385 10.29 -5.16 -19.98
C PRO A 385 11.76 -5.51 -19.71
N LEU A 386 12.03 -6.25 -18.63
CA LEU A 386 13.40 -6.61 -18.24
C LEU A 386 13.93 -7.89 -18.89
N LYS A 387 13.11 -8.55 -19.71
CA LYS A 387 13.49 -9.79 -20.39
C LYS A 387 14.23 -9.51 -21.69
N SER A 388 14.85 -10.54 -22.23
CA SER A 388 15.52 -10.51 -23.54
C SER A 388 14.52 -10.22 -24.66
N ILE A 389 15.04 -9.86 -25.83
CA ILE A 389 14.20 -9.59 -27.02
C ILE A 389 13.35 -10.79 -27.43
N ASP A 390 13.74 -12.02 -27.06
CA ASP A 390 12.99 -13.23 -27.38
C ASP A 390 11.71 -13.39 -26.56
N SER A 391 11.62 -12.75 -25.39
CA SER A 391 10.48 -12.84 -24.47
C SER A 391 9.72 -11.51 -24.33
N ARG A 392 10.41 -10.36 -24.44
CA ARG A 392 9.82 -9.03 -24.29
C ARG A 392 8.76 -8.73 -25.35
N GLY A 393 7.60 -8.24 -24.93
CA GLY A 393 6.56 -7.68 -25.80
C GLY A 393 6.03 -8.69 -26.82
N LYS A 394 5.65 -9.90 -26.38
CA LYS A 394 5.24 -10.99 -27.27
C LYS A 394 3.77 -11.36 -27.11
N LEU A 395 3.17 -11.71 -28.24
CA LEU A 395 1.84 -12.32 -28.32
C LEU A 395 2.00 -13.85 -28.24
N TYR A 396 1.05 -14.50 -27.59
CA TYR A 396 1.02 -15.94 -27.34
C TYR A 396 -0.38 -16.45 -27.67
N LEU A 397 -0.50 -17.22 -28.75
CA LEU A 397 -1.76 -17.81 -29.16
C LEU A 397 -2.02 -19.11 -28.40
N ASN A 398 -3.19 -19.22 -27.79
CA ASN A 398 -3.58 -20.42 -27.06
C ASN A 398 -3.91 -21.55 -28.04
N LYS A 399 -3.29 -22.72 -27.87
CA LYS A 399 -3.49 -23.90 -28.71
C LYS A 399 -4.36 -24.97 -28.06
N GLY A 400 -4.96 -24.64 -26.92
CA GLY A 400 -5.65 -25.57 -26.04
C GLY A 400 -4.68 -26.30 -25.12
N ASP A 401 -5.23 -26.99 -24.13
CA ASP A 401 -4.47 -27.71 -23.11
C ASP A 401 -3.45 -26.82 -22.39
N LEU A 402 -3.76 -25.52 -22.23
CA LEU A 402 -2.90 -24.55 -21.56
C LEU A 402 -1.50 -24.38 -22.20
N ALA A 403 -1.38 -24.70 -23.49
CA ALA A 403 -0.16 -24.54 -24.28
C ALA A 403 -0.28 -23.33 -25.24
N PHE A 404 0.78 -22.54 -25.33
CA PHE A 404 0.79 -21.31 -26.12
C PHE A 404 1.87 -21.30 -27.21
N GLU A 405 1.52 -20.78 -28.38
CA GLU A 405 2.44 -20.51 -29.48
C GLU A 405 2.79 -19.02 -29.53
N LYS A 406 4.08 -18.70 -29.41
CA LYS A 406 4.58 -17.34 -29.52
C LYS A 406 4.48 -16.80 -30.96
N VAL A 407 3.90 -15.60 -31.10
CA VAL A 407 3.76 -14.87 -32.36
C VAL A 407 4.49 -13.52 -32.28
N VAL A 408 5.18 -13.16 -33.36
CA VAL A 408 5.90 -11.90 -33.50
C VAL A 408 5.00 -10.87 -34.18
N ILE A 409 4.97 -9.66 -33.65
CA ILE A 409 4.33 -8.49 -34.27
C ILE A 409 5.43 -7.63 -34.93
N PRO A 410 5.60 -7.67 -36.27
CA PRO A 410 6.74 -7.01 -36.92
C PRO A 410 6.83 -5.50 -36.68
N ASP A 411 5.70 -4.81 -36.64
CA ASP A 411 5.64 -3.36 -36.40
C ASP A 411 6.07 -2.98 -34.97
N LEU A 412 5.98 -3.91 -34.02
CA LEU A 412 6.41 -3.72 -32.63
C LEU A 412 7.91 -4.02 -32.44
N GLU A 413 8.47 -5.01 -33.15
CA GLU A 413 9.87 -5.46 -32.99
C GLU A 413 10.91 -4.34 -33.10
N ARG A 414 10.67 -3.34 -33.95
CA ARG A 414 11.57 -2.19 -34.12
C ARG A 414 11.77 -1.40 -32.82
N TYR A 415 10.70 -1.26 -32.03
CA TYR A 415 10.73 -0.53 -30.76
C TYR A 415 11.39 -1.36 -29.66
N LEU A 416 11.13 -2.66 -29.65
CA LEU A 416 11.68 -3.58 -28.65
C LEU A 416 13.20 -3.76 -28.80
N THR A 417 13.70 -3.73 -30.02
CA THR A 417 15.12 -3.91 -30.35
C THR A 417 15.95 -2.70 -29.91
N ASP A 418 15.51 -1.47 -30.23
CA ASP A 418 16.16 -0.22 -29.83
C ASP A 418 15.44 0.46 -28.66
N PHE A 419 15.30 -0.30 -27.56
CA PHE A 419 14.63 0.17 -26.35
C PHE A 419 15.31 1.38 -25.68
N LYS A 420 16.59 1.64 -25.98
CA LYS A 420 17.28 2.82 -25.46
C LYS A 420 16.74 4.11 -26.09
N ALA A 421 16.37 4.07 -27.36
CA ALA A 421 15.76 5.20 -28.06
C ALA A 421 14.25 5.27 -27.86
N HIS A 422 13.59 4.12 -27.76
CA HIS A 422 12.12 4.02 -27.78
C HIS A 422 11.46 3.78 -26.42
N GLY A 423 12.24 3.48 -25.36
CA GLY A 423 11.72 3.07 -24.07
C GLY A 423 11.40 1.57 -24.02
N VAL A 424 10.74 1.15 -22.93
CA VAL A 424 10.37 -0.26 -22.69
C VAL A 424 8.85 -0.42 -22.53
N PRO A 425 8.26 -1.53 -23.01
CA PRO A 425 6.82 -1.78 -22.83
C PRO A 425 6.55 -2.07 -21.34
N GLY A 426 5.83 -1.17 -20.69
CA GLY A 426 5.52 -1.23 -19.25
C GLY A 426 4.07 -1.63 -18.95
N PHE A 427 3.19 -1.55 -19.94
CA PHE A 427 1.77 -1.87 -19.79
C PHE A 427 1.18 -2.27 -21.13
N ALA A 428 0.15 -3.11 -21.14
CA ALA A 428 -0.60 -3.44 -22.34
C ALA A 428 -2.01 -3.92 -21.99
N TYR A 429 -2.96 -3.70 -22.90
CA TYR A 429 -4.30 -4.28 -22.83
C TYR A 429 -4.93 -4.34 -24.22
N PHE A 430 -5.94 -5.19 -24.36
CA PHE A 430 -6.74 -5.31 -25.57
C PHE A 430 -8.03 -4.49 -25.48
N LEU A 431 -8.46 -3.96 -26.61
CA LEU A 431 -9.71 -3.22 -26.77
C LEU A 431 -10.18 -3.32 -28.22
N ASP A 432 -11.46 -3.09 -28.48
CA ASP A 432 -12.00 -2.87 -29.82
C ASP A 432 -12.21 -1.35 -30.02
N TYR A 433 -11.19 -0.65 -30.55
CA TYR A 433 -11.25 0.82 -30.60
C TYR A 433 -12.11 1.34 -31.76
N ASP A 434 -12.27 0.57 -32.84
CA ASP A 434 -13.03 0.97 -34.04
C ASP A 434 -14.39 0.28 -34.18
N ASN A 435 -14.78 -0.53 -33.20
CA ASN A 435 -16.05 -1.26 -33.12
C ASN A 435 -16.24 -2.27 -34.26
N ASP A 436 -15.17 -2.84 -34.81
CA ASP A 436 -15.25 -3.82 -35.90
C ASP A 436 -15.50 -5.26 -35.41
N GLY A 437 -15.23 -5.53 -34.13
CA GLY A 437 -15.43 -6.81 -33.46
C GLY A 437 -14.15 -7.59 -33.16
N ASP A 438 -12.99 -7.16 -33.66
CA ASP A 438 -11.71 -7.75 -33.31
C ASP A 438 -11.04 -7.07 -32.10
N LYS A 439 -9.81 -7.46 -31.78
CA LYS A 439 -9.14 -7.08 -30.53
C LYS A 439 -7.82 -6.42 -30.85
N ASP A 440 -7.84 -5.09 -30.82
CA ASP A 440 -6.69 -4.22 -30.98
C ASP A 440 -5.83 -4.20 -29.74
N LEU A 441 -4.56 -3.83 -29.89
CA LEU A 441 -3.57 -3.87 -28.83
C LEU A 441 -3.03 -2.47 -28.55
N PHE A 442 -3.28 -1.96 -27.34
CA PHE A 442 -2.59 -0.78 -26.81
C PHE A 442 -1.38 -1.22 -25.99
N ILE A 443 -0.25 -0.53 -26.18
CA ILE A 443 0.98 -0.76 -25.39
C ILE A 443 1.48 0.57 -24.82
N GLY A 444 1.47 0.65 -23.49
CA GLY A 444 2.07 1.73 -22.72
C GLY A 444 3.57 1.54 -22.60
N PHE A 445 4.34 2.56 -22.99
CA PHE A 445 5.79 2.56 -22.85
C PHE A 445 6.25 3.44 -21.69
N GLY A 446 7.23 2.92 -20.94
CA GLY A 446 8.05 3.66 -19.99
C GLY A 446 9.25 4.29 -20.69
N PHE A 447 9.51 5.58 -20.39
CA PHE A 447 10.67 6.33 -20.90
C PHE A 447 10.68 6.44 -22.44
N GLY A 448 9.49 6.50 -23.04
CA GLY A 448 9.30 6.32 -24.48
C GLY A 448 7.97 6.88 -24.95
N LYS A 449 7.46 6.39 -26.09
CA LYS A 449 6.14 6.75 -26.62
C LYS A 449 5.24 5.52 -26.61
N SER A 450 3.97 5.69 -26.25
CA SER A 450 2.99 4.59 -26.25
C SER A 450 2.43 4.38 -27.66
N HIS A 451 1.91 3.18 -27.95
CA HIS A 451 1.52 2.76 -29.30
C HIS A 451 0.19 2.02 -29.29
N LEU A 452 -0.58 2.18 -30.37
CA LEU A 452 -1.82 1.45 -30.64
C LEU A 452 -1.63 0.62 -31.91
N PHE A 453 -2.07 -0.64 -31.89
CA PHE A 453 -1.99 -1.55 -33.03
C PHE A 453 -3.37 -2.09 -33.37
N GLU A 454 -3.81 -1.85 -34.60
CA GLU A 454 -5.04 -2.37 -35.18
C GLU A 454 -4.87 -3.86 -35.46
N ASN A 455 -5.78 -4.69 -34.98
CA ASN A 455 -5.89 -6.07 -35.42
C ASN A 455 -6.60 -6.10 -36.78
N ARG A 456 -6.10 -6.92 -37.69
CA ARG A 456 -6.54 -6.93 -39.09
C ARG A 456 -7.20 -8.25 -39.47
N ILE A 457 -7.59 -9.06 -38.48
CA ILE A 457 -8.09 -10.41 -38.74
C ILE A 457 -9.42 -10.40 -39.49
N ILE A 458 -10.32 -9.47 -39.20
CA ILE A 458 -11.59 -9.34 -39.92
C ILE A 458 -11.36 -8.94 -41.39
N PRO A 459 -10.68 -7.81 -41.69
CA PRO A 459 -10.53 -7.36 -43.06
C PRO A 459 -9.62 -8.27 -43.89
N ASP A 460 -8.53 -8.76 -43.31
CA ASP A 460 -7.48 -9.48 -44.05
C ASP A 460 -7.64 -11.02 -43.96
N LYS A 461 -8.56 -11.52 -43.12
CA LYS A 461 -8.81 -12.95 -42.84
C LYS A 461 -7.58 -13.71 -42.33
N LYS A 462 -6.60 -12.98 -41.82
CA LYS A 462 -5.35 -13.49 -41.28
C LYS A 462 -4.92 -12.57 -40.15
N LEU A 463 -4.61 -13.16 -39.00
CA LEU A 463 -4.09 -12.41 -37.85
C LEU A 463 -2.84 -11.63 -38.25
N SER A 464 -2.91 -10.32 -38.12
CA SER A 464 -1.78 -9.39 -38.22
C SER A 464 -2.12 -8.11 -37.49
N PHE A 465 -1.09 -7.45 -36.97
CA PHE A 465 -1.22 -6.18 -36.27
C PHE A 465 -0.49 -5.09 -37.04
N LYS A 466 -1.12 -3.93 -37.15
CA LYS A 466 -0.56 -2.76 -37.83
C LYS A 466 -0.62 -1.55 -36.93
N GLU A 467 0.45 -0.78 -36.85
CA GLU A 467 0.45 0.42 -35.99
C GLU A 467 -0.55 1.48 -36.49
N VAL A 468 -1.39 1.95 -35.57
CA VAL A 468 -2.28 3.10 -35.74
C VAL A 468 -1.54 4.37 -35.33
N ILE A 469 -1.47 5.33 -36.26
CA ILE A 469 -0.79 6.60 -36.00
C ILE A 469 -1.75 7.57 -35.31
N VAL A 470 -1.75 7.56 -33.98
CA VAL A 470 -2.44 8.56 -33.17
C VAL A 470 -1.52 9.79 -33.01
N PRO A 471 -1.89 10.99 -33.50
CA PRO A 471 -1.01 12.17 -33.47
C PRO A 471 -0.46 12.49 -32.08
N PHE A 472 -1.33 12.41 -31.05
CA PHE A 472 -0.91 12.64 -29.67
C PHE A 472 0.15 11.64 -29.21
N LEU A 473 -0.07 10.32 -29.39
CA LEU A 473 0.88 9.29 -28.96
C LEU A 473 2.22 9.39 -29.72
N LYS A 474 2.19 9.80 -30.98
CA LYS A 474 3.39 9.99 -31.80
C LYS A 474 4.26 11.17 -31.33
N GLU A 475 3.67 12.21 -30.75
CA GLU A 475 4.40 13.40 -30.30
C GLU A 475 4.76 13.34 -28.82
N GLN A 476 3.92 12.69 -28.01
CA GLN A 476 3.99 12.74 -26.56
C GLN A 476 4.83 11.58 -26.01
N ASN A 477 5.94 11.89 -25.33
CA ASN A 477 6.60 10.90 -24.48
C ASN A 477 5.71 10.59 -23.27
N THR A 478 5.71 9.33 -22.88
CA THR A 478 4.93 8.78 -21.77
C THR A 478 5.84 8.01 -20.83
N ILE A 479 5.38 7.89 -19.59
CA ILE A 479 5.87 6.89 -18.64
C ILE A 479 4.63 6.16 -18.16
N CYS A 480 4.03 5.41 -19.10
CA CYS A 480 2.72 4.82 -18.97
C CYS A 480 2.85 3.40 -18.40
N LEU A 481 2.40 3.24 -17.16
CA LEU A 481 2.29 1.95 -16.47
C LEU A 481 0.84 1.51 -16.27
N ALA A 482 -0.11 2.40 -16.58
CA ALA A 482 -1.53 2.07 -16.62
C ALA A 482 -2.27 2.95 -17.63
N ALA A 483 -3.26 2.33 -18.25
CA ALA A 483 -4.27 2.95 -19.07
C ALA A 483 -5.53 2.09 -18.99
N ASN A 484 -6.68 2.66 -19.32
CA ASN A 484 -7.93 1.92 -19.41
C ASN A 484 -8.84 2.57 -20.45
N SER A 485 -9.84 1.83 -20.90
CA SER A 485 -10.83 2.30 -21.87
C SER A 485 -12.24 2.12 -21.36
N PHE A 486 -13.06 3.13 -21.63
CA PHE A 486 -14.47 3.22 -21.22
C PHE A 486 -15.17 4.23 -22.11
N ASP A 487 -16.49 4.18 -22.17
CA ASP A 487 -17.29 5.16 -22.89
C ASP A 487 -17.55 6.36 -21.96
N TYR A 488 -16.85 7.47 -22.17
CA TYR A 488 -16.88 8.61 -21.25
C TYR A 488 -18.16 9.44 -21.42
N ASN A 489 -18.66 9.55 -22.65
CA ASN A 489 -19.77 10.41 -23.01
C ASN A 489 -21.04 9.62 -23.44
N ASN A 490 -21.02 8.30 -23.29
CA ASN A 490 -22.06 7.35 -23.68
C ASN A 490 -22.40 7.41 -25.18
N ASP A 491 -21.40 7.60 -26.04
CA ASP A 491 -21.56 7.70 -27.49
C ASP A 491 -21.38 6.37 -28.25
N GLY A 492 -21.15 5.28 -27.51
CA GLY A 492 -20.96 3.92 -28.03
C GLY A 492 -19.53 3.61 -28.46
N ARG A 493 -18.56 4.51 -28.27
CA ARG A 493 -17.14 4.28 -28.53
C ARG A 493 -16.34 4.19 -27.24
N LEU A 494 -15.26 3.43 -27.28
CA LEU A 494 -14.30 3.40 -26.18
C LEU A 494 -13.36 4.59 -26.27
N ASP A 495 -13.43 5.47 -25.28
CA ASP A 495 -12.45 6.50 -24.98
C ASP A 495 -11.32 5.90 -24.14
N MET A 496 -10.25 6.68 -23.91
CA MET A 496 -9.07 6.18 -23.20
C MET A 496 -8.61 7.16 -22.10
N ILE A 497 -8.33 6.62 -20.92
CA ILE A 497 -7.56 7.29 -19.87
C ILE A 497 -6.12 6.76 -19.91
N LEU A 498 -5.16 7.65 -20.11
CA LEU A 498 -3.74 7.35 -20.10
C LEU A 498 -3.10 8.01 -18.87
N THR A 499 -2.49 7.21 -18.00
CA THR A 499 -1.81 7.72 -16.81
C THR A 499 -0.30 7.71 -16.95
N ASN A 500 0.38 8.58 -16.19
CA ASN A 500 1.84 8.66 -16.18
C ASN A 500 2.37 8.63 -14.76
N THR A 501 3.32 7.73 -14.51
CA THR A 501 3.89 7.54 -13.18
C THR A 501 4.94 8.59 -12.84
N LEU A 502 5.78 8.98 -13.81
CA LEU A 502 6.80 10.02 -13.63
C LEU A 502 6.55 11.18 -14.59
N HIS A 503 7.15 12.34 -14.30
CA HIS A 503 7.23 13.42 -15.29
C HIS A 503 7.92 12.92 -16.57
N GLN A 504 7.24 13.12 -17.70
CA GLN A 504 7.69 12.70 -19.03
C GLN A 504 8.91 13.49 -19.52
N TYR A 505 9.13 14.67 -18.95
CA TYR A 505 10.20 15.59 -19.27
C TYR A 505 10.88 16.06 -17.99
N LEU A 506 12.18 16.32 -18.05
CA LEU A 506 12.93 16.85 -16.92
C LEU A 506 12.48 18.29 -16.62
N PRO A 507 11.95 18.58 -15.42
CA PRO A 507 11.22 19.82 -15.13
C PRO A 507 12.11 21.07 -15.14
N GLU A 508 13.43 20.93 -14.99
CA GLU A 508 14.38 22.04 -15.01
C GLU A 508 14.88 22.40 -16.43
N TYR A 509 14.50 21.63 -17.46
CA TYR A 509 14.82 21.88 -18.87
C TYR A 509 13.59 22.33 -19.68
N LYS A 510 12.76 23.21 -19.08
CA LYS A 510 11.43 23.58 -19.60
C LYS A 510 11.44 24.06 -21.06
N ASP A 511 12.42 24.89 -21.42
CA ASP A 511 12.45 25.57 -22.72
C ASP A 511 12.61 24.60 -23.91
N ARG A 512 13.25 23.45 -23.68
CA ARG A 512 13.48 22.44 -24.73
C ARG A 512 12.62 21.18 -24.58
N LYS A 513 11.81 21.07 -23.52
CA LYS A 513 11.05 19.86 -23.18
C LYS A 513 11.94 18.60 -23.26
N GLN A 514 13.05 18.59 -22.52
CA GLN A 514 13.98 17.46 -22.52
C GLN A 514 13.27 16.18 -22.00
N PRO A 515 13.10 15.12 -22.80
CA PRO A 515 12.46 13.90 -22.34
C PRO A 515 13.25 13.23 -21.21
N LEU A 516 12.55 12.64 -20.25
CA LEU A 516 13.17 11.78 -19.25
C LEU A 516 13.44 10.40 -19.89
N ASN A 517 14.70 10.11 -20.15
CA ASN A 517 15.17 8.81 -20.64
C ASN A 517 16.27 8.27 -19.73
N ILE A 518 15.98 7.20 -18.99
CA ILE A 518 16.89 6.61 -18.02
C ILE A 518 18.05 5.82 -18.64
N PHE A 519 18.03 5.60 -19.97
CA PHE A 519 19.10 4.95 -20.71
C PHE A 519 20.12 5.94 -21.26
N ASN A 520 19.78 7.23 -21.31
CA ASN A 520 20.63 8.29 -21.84
C ASN A 520 20.23 9.64 -21.23
N LEU A 521 20.86 9.98 -20.09
CA LEU A 521 20.62 11.26 -19.43
C LEU A 521 21.34 12.40 -20.17
N PRO A 522 20.82 13.64 -20.10
CA PRO A 522 21.51 14.80 -20.68
C PRO A 522 22.88 15.03 -20.02
N ASP A 523 23.86 15.44 -20.83
CA ASP A 523 25.16 15.89 -20.33
C ASP A 523 25.01 17.14 -19.43
N PRO A 524 25.85 17.29 -18.38
CA PRO A 524 25.89 18.49 -17.56
C PRO A 524 26.30 19.71 -18.39
N GLU A 525 25.57 20.82 -18.27
CA GLU A 525 25.88 22.05 -19.03
C GLU A 525 26.90 22.95 -18.33
N PHE A 526 27.12 22.74 -17.03
CA PHE A 526 28.07 23.46 -16.20
C PHE A 526 28.54 22.59 -15.03
N ASP A 527 29.64 22.99 -14.39
CA ASP A 527 30.16 22.27 -13.23
C ASP A 527 29.14 22.26 -12.08
N GLY A 528 28.81 21.08 -11.58
CA GLY A 528 27.76 20.88 -10.57
C GLY A 528 26.32 20.90 -11.11
N ASP A 529 26.08 20.89 -12.42
CA ASP A 529 24.74 20.70 -12.98
C ASP A 529 24.17 19.32 -12.58
N ARG A 530 23.03 19.32 -11.91
CA ARG A 530 22.36 18.12 -11.37
C ARG A 530 20.92 17.99 -11.85
N ARG A 531 20.51 18.79 -12.83
CA ARG A 531 19.14 18.85 -13.34
C ARG A 531 18.67 17.50 -13.91
N MET A 532 19.58 16.72 -14.47
CA MET A 532 19.30 15.38 -15.01
C MET A 532 18.88 14.35 -13.96
N PHE A 533 19.16 14.58 -12.67
CA PHE A 533 18.82 13.67 -11.59
C PHE A 533 17.48 14.00 -10.91
N HIS A 534 16.86 15.14 -11.21
CA HIS A 534 15.68 15.63 -10.51
C HIS A 534 14.37 15.07 -11.09
N PHE A 535 14.12 13.80 -10.84
CA PHE A 535 12.89 13.11 -11.30
C PHE A 535 12.31 12.12 -10.28
N MET A 536 12.95 11.94 -9.11
CA MET A 536 12.40 11.10 -8.05
C MET A 536 11.27 11.84 -7.35
N HIS A 537 10.37 11.11 -6.68
CA HIS A 537 9.21 11.68 -6.00
C HIS A 537 9.62 12.81 -5.04
N GLU A 538 8.88 13.91 -5.00
CA GLU A 538 9.17 15.06 -4.13
C GLU A 538 8.67 14.87 -2.68
N SER A 539 8.00 13.75 -2.45
CA SER A 539 7.41 13.38 -1.18
C SER A 539 7.22 11.87 -1.10
N TRP A 540 7.30 11.31 0.10
CA TRP A 540 6.97 9.91 0.37
C TRP A 540 5.49 9.67 0.68
N HIS A 541 4.70 10.75 0.74
CA HIS A 541 3.31 10.69 1.16
C HIS A 541 2.39 11.68 0.44
N ASN A 542 2.88 12.63 -0.34
CA ASN A 542 2.01 13.52 -1.11
C ASN A 542 2.72 14.08 -2.34
N ALA A 543 3.35 13.20 -3.13
CA ALA A 543 4.09 13.62 -4.31
C ALA A 543 3.13 14.10 -5.39
N ASN A 544 3.38 15.30 -5.93
CA ASN A 544 2.65 15.85 -7.07
C ASN A 544 3.62 16.19 -8.22
N ASN A 545 4.78 15.53 -8.25
CA ASN A 545 5.76 15.62 -9.32
C ASN A 545 5.82 14.33 -10.18
N GLY A 546 4.68 13.63 -10.31
CA GLY A 546 4.50 12.55 -11.27
C GLY A 546 4.17 13.09 -12.67
N GLY A 547 3.57 12.28 -13.52
CA GLY A 547 3.20 12.70 -14.87
C GLY A 547 1.79 13.31 -14.94
N LYS A 548 1.51 14.03 -16.03
CA LYS A 548 0.14 14.44 -16.33
C LYS A 548 -0.67 13.24 -16.85
N ASN A 549 -1.90 13.10 -16.38
CA ASN A 549 -2.85 12.11 -16.90
C ASN A 549 -3.71 12.75 -18.01
N TYR A 550 -4.11 11.95 -18.99
CA TYR A 550 -4.82 12.43 -20.18
C TYR A 550 -6.07 11.60 -20.44
N LEU A 551 -7.19 12.29 -20.67
CA LEU A 551 -8.38 11.70 -21.26
C LEU A 551 -8.32 11.93 -22.78
N LEU A 552 -8.53 10.87 -23.56
CA LEU A 552 -8.53 10.89 -25.01
C LEU A 552 -9.89 10.40 -25.51
N LEU A 553 -10.59 11.24 -26.28
CA LEU A 553 -11.87 10.87 -26.89
C LEU A 553 -11.64 10.19 -28.24
N ASN A 554 -12.42 9.16 -28.50
CA ASN A 554 -12.42 8.45 -29.76
C ASN A 554 -13.21 9.25 -30.81
N THR A 555 -12.54 9.65 -31.89
CA THR A 555 -13.09 10.58 -32.88
C THR A 555 -13.77 9.90 -34.07
N ALA A 556 -13.80 8.56 -34.13
CA ALA A 556 -14.33 7.76 -35.25
C ALA A 556 -13.70 8.06 -36.63
N ASP A 557 -12.66 8.90 -36.68
CA ASP A 557 -11.96 9.33 -37.89
C ASP A 557 -10.52 8.79 -37.92
N SER A 558 -9.77 9.14 -38.96
CA SER A 558 -8.40 8.63 -39.16
C SER A 558 -7.37 9.05 -38.11
N SER A 559 -7.73 9.93 -37.16
CA SER A 559 -6.86 10.28 -36.04
C SER A 559 -7.01 9.37 -34.82
N ALA A 560 -8.04 8.51 -34.83
CA ALA A 560 -8.51 7.58 -33.80
C ALA A 560 -8.84 8.23 -32.44
N PHE A 561 -7.94 9.03 -31.88
CA PHE A 561 -8.10 9.66 -30.57
C PHE A 561 -7.67 11.13 -30.55
N LYS A 562 -8.42 11.94 -29.79
CA LYS A 562 -8.13 13.35 -29.52
C LYS A 562 -8.11 13.63 -28.02
N VAL A 563 -7.07 14.30 -27.57
CA VAL A 563 -6.93 14.72 -26.16
C VAL A 563 -8.03 15.73 -25.78
N VAL A 564 -8.64 15.49 -24.62
CA VAL A 564 -9.54 16.44 -23.96
C VAL A 564 -8.71 17.46 -23.19
N ASP A 565 -9.04 18.73 -23.38
CA ASP A 565 -8.38 19.81 -22.64
C ASP A 565 -8.52 19.62 -21.12
N GLU A 566 -7.51 20.00 -20.35
CA GLU A 566 -7.50 19.86 -18.89
C GLU A 566 -8.64 20.62 -18.22
N SER A 567 -9.02 21.79 -18.75
CA SER A 567 -10.11 22.59 -18.22
C SER A 567 -11.48 21.93 -18.35
N ILE A 568 -11.60 20.98 -19.28
CA ILE A 568 -12.82 20.20 -19.54
C ILE A 568 -12.74 18.86 -18.81
N SER A 569 -11.64 18.12 -19.00
CA SER A 569 -11.48 16.80 -18.40
C SER A 569 -11.48 16.84 -16.88
N GLY A 570 -10.95 17.89 -16.23
CA GLY A 570 -10.86 17.98 -14.78
C GLY A 570 -9.66 17.24 -14.16
N LEU A 571 -8.84 16.56 -14.99
CA LEU A 571 -7.64 15.83 -14.61
C LEU A 571 -6.45 16.78 -14.40
N LYS A 572 -6.42 17.46 -13.25
CA LYS A 572 -5.39 18.47 -12.90
C LYS A 572 -4.22 17.92 -12.10
N GLU A 573 -4.37 16.75 -11.51
CA GLU A 573 -3.39 16.18 -10.60
C GLU A 573 -2.21 15.57 -11.38
N THR A 574 -1.00 15.71 -10.85
CA THR A 574 0.25 15.19 -11.43
C THR A 574 0.92 14.22 -10.46
N ARG A 575 0.21 13.16 -10.09
CA ARG A 575 0.65 12.16 -9.11
C ARG A 575 1.36 10.99 -9.79
N TRP A 576 1.95 10.10 -9.00
CA TRP A 576 2.63 8.91 -9.51
C TRP A 576 1.64 7.78 -9.77
N SER A 577 0.83 7.94 -10.81
CA SER A 577 -0.25 6.99 -11.11
C SER A 577 0.29 5.64 -11.57
N LEU A 578 -0.13 4.56 -10.91
CA LEU A 578 0.29 3.18 -11.18
C LEU A 578 -0.82 2.28 -11.70
N ALA A 579 -2.08 2.53 -11.32
CA ALA A 579 -3.23 1.76 -11.78
C ALA A 579 -4.46 2.65 -11.95
N VAL A 580 -5.38 2.25 -12.81
CA VAL A 580 -6.65 2.94 -13.04
C VAL A 580 -7.79 1.93 -13.15
N ALA A 581 -8.85 2.14 -12.36
CA ALA A 581 -10.09 1.39 -12.44
C ALA A 581 -11.21 2.28 -12.98
N THR A 582 -12.09 1.67 -13.77
CA THR A 582 -13.30 2.28 -14.33
C THR A 582 -14.50 1.52 -13.78
N LEU A 583 -15.43 2.25 -13.17
CA LEU A 583 -16.64 1.69 -12.55
C LEU A 583 -17.68 2.80 -12.38
N ASP A 584 -18.96 2.47 -12.37
CA ASP A 584 -20.04 3.42 -12.07
C ASP A 584 -20.29 3.43 -10.54
N MET A 585 -19.63 4.36 -9.83
CA MET A 585 -19.57 4.38 -8.36
C MET A 585 -20.90 4.76 -7.72
N ASN A 586 -21.69 5.58 -8.40
CA ASN A 586 -22.97 6.10 -7.92
C ASN A 586 -24.18 5.53 -8.69
N ASN A 587 -23.99 4.54 -9.57
CA ASN A 587 -25.04 3.92 -10.38
C ASN A 587 -25.86 4.91 -11.24
N ASP A 588 -25.26 6.01 -11.71
CA ASP A 588 -25.96 6.99 -12.56
C ASP A 588 -25.91 6.67 -14.06
N GLY A 589 -25.19 5.60 -14.43
CA GLY A 589 -25.06 5.13 -15.81
C GLY A 589 -23.92 5.78 -16.59
N TYR A 590 -23.08 6.61 -15.94
CA TYR A 590 -21.82 7.08 -16.49
C TYR A 590 -20.65 6.42 -15.75
N THR A 591 -19.63 6.04 -16.50
CA THR A 591 -18.45 5.39 -15.93
C THR A 591 -17.57 6.43 -15.23
N ASP A 592 -17.26 6.19 -13.96
CA ASP A 592 -16.36 6.99 -13.12
C ASP A 592 -14.93 6.44 -13.15
N ILE A 593 -13.99 7.20 -12.57
CA ILE A 593 -12.56 6.85 -12.56
C ILE A 593 -12.01 6.85 -11.14
N PHE A 594 -11.28 5.77 -10.82
CA PHE A 594 -10.39 5.70 -9.67
C PHE A 594 -8.95 5.52 -10.15
N ILE A 595 -8.01 6.32 -9.65
CA ILE A 595 -6.58 6.27 -9.98
C ILE A 595 -5.79 6.01 -8.71
N ALA A 596 -5.10 4.86 -8.68
CA ALA A 596 -4.17 4.52 -7.62
C ALA A 596 -2.82 5.22 -7.88
N ASN A 597 -2.32 5.94 -6.87
CA ASN A 597 -1.10 6.72 -6.95
C ASN A 597 -0.08 6.26 -5.91
N ASP A 598 1.14 5.98 -6.36
CA ASP A 598 2.24 5.76 -5.44
C ASP A 598 2.71 7.08 -4.83
N PHE A 599 3.34 7.00 -3.66
CA PHE A 599 3.89 8.16 -2.93
C PHE A 599 2.92 9.35 -2.72
N GLY A 600 1.62 9.16 -2.87
CA GLY A 600 0.59 10.19 -2.78
C GLY A 600 -0.80 9.57 -2.59
N LYS A 601 -1.79 10.41 -2.30
CA LYS A 601 -3.19 9.97 -2.16
C LYS A 601 -3.78 9.52 -3.51
N ASP A 602 -4.74 8.62 -3.46
CA ASP A 602 -5.44 8.18 -4.67
C ASP A 602 -6.44 9.25 -5.14
N ASP A 603 -6.76 9.24 -6.44
CA ASP A 603 -7.71 10.19 -7.02
C ASP A 603 -9.00 9.49 -7.43
N TRP A 604 -10.12 10.13 -7.08
CA TRP A 604 -11.47 9.66 -7.31
C TRP A 604 -12.20 10.69 -8.14
N TYR A 605 -12.87 10.29 -9.21
CA TYR A 605 -13.56 11.22 -10.10
C TYR A 605 -14.94 10.71 -10.47
N LEU A 606 -15.97 11.49 -10.17
CA LEU A 606 -17.30 11.26 -10.72
C LEU A 606 -17.39 11.87 -12.13
N ASN A 607 -17.97 11.13 -13.06
CA ASN A 607 -18.26 11.60 -14.40
C ASN A 607 -19.56 12.41 -14.40
N GLU A 608 -19.46 13.71 -14.68
CA GLU A 608 -20.62 14.58 -14.78
C GLU A 608 -21.29 14.45 -16.15
N HIS A 609 -21.80 13.25 -16.45
CA HIS A 609 -22.59 12.94 -17.64
C HIS A 609 -21.87 13.27 -18.96
N GLY A 610 -20.59 12.89 -19.07
CA GLY A 610 -19.76 13.10 -20.27
C GLY A 610 -19.27 14.53 -20.47
N LYS A 611 -19.37 15.40 -19.46
CA LYS A 611 -18.97 16.82 -19.56
C LYS A 611 -17.66 17.14 -18.86
N SER A 612 -17.46 16.59 -17.67
CA SER A 612 -16.23 16.77 -16.89
C SER A 612 -16.05 15.62 -15.89
N LEU A 613 -14.82 15.42 -15.41
CA LEU A 613 -14.54 14.55 -14.28
C LEU A 613 -14.38 15.41 -13.02
N VAL A 614 -15.23 15.18 -12.02
CA VAL A 614 -15.28 15.94 -10.78
C VAL A 614 -14.60 15.17 -9.66
N ARG A 615 -13.45 15.68 -9.22
CA ARG A 615 -12.64 15.05 -8.17
C ARG A 615 -13.43 14.97 -6.85
N GLN A 616 -13.51 13.79 -6.26
CA GLN A 616 -14.09 13.54 -4.94
C GLN A 616 -13.01 13.57 -3.86
N GLN A 617 -13.34 14.13 -2.70
CA GLN A 617 -12.43 14.15 -1.55
C GLN A 617 -13.19 14.22 -0.23
N GLY A 618 -12.74 13.44 0.74
CA GLY A 618 -13.19 13.52 2.12
C GLY A 618 -12.62 14.72 2.89
N THR A 619 -12.86 14.74 4.20
CA THR A 619 -12.50 15.88 5.07
C THR A 619 -11.19 15.64 5.82
N PHE A 620 -10.95 14.40 6.25
CA PHE A 620 -9.79 14.05 7.08
C PHE A 620 -8.87 13.08 6.36
N PHE A 621 -7.60 13.03 6.77
CA PHE A 621 -6.69 11.98 6.32
C PHE A 621 -7.19 10.60 6.71
N GLY A 622 -7.16 9.68 5.74
CA GLY A 622 -7.81 8.38 5.83
C GLY A 622 -9.24 8.32 5.31
N ASP A 623 -9.78 9.43 4.78
CA ASP A 623 -10.97 9.43 3.95
C ASP A 623 -10.58 9.33 2.46
N ILE A 624 -11.55 9.05 1.60
CA ILE A 624 -11.38 9.03 0.14
C ILE A 624 -10.64 10.26 -0.38
N GLY A 625 -9.70 10.08 -1.31
CA GLY A 625 -8.91 11.17 -1.89
C GLY A 625 -7.95 11.87 -0.90
N LEU A 626 -7.81 11.33 0.31
CA LEU A 626 -6.89 11.69 1.40
C LEU A 626 -6.38 10.43 2.14
N ASP A 627 -6.39 9.29 1.46
CA ASP A 627 -6.07 7.95 1.97
C ASP A 627 -4.57 7.71 2.20
N THR A 628 -4.19 6.46 2.46
CA THR A 628 -2.78 6.11 2.70
C THR A 628 -2.01 6.12 1.39
N TYR A 629 -0.96 6.93 1.39
CA TYR A 629 -0.34 7.55 0.23
C TYR A 629 0.52 6.65 -0.68
N LYS A 630 0.04 5.46 -1.05
CA LYS A 630 0.86 4.38 -1.65
C LYS A 630 -0.02 3.37 -2.43
N GLY A 631 -0.93 3.85 -3.26
CA GLY A 631 -1.77 2.99 -4.08
C GLY A 631 -0.97 2.40 -5.24
N MET A 632 -0.80 1.07 -5.27
CA MET A 632 -0.13 0.38 -6.40
C MET A 632 -1.13 -0.27 -7.37
N ASN A 633 -2.24 -0.79 -6.85
CA ASN A 633 -3.26 -1.52 -7.60
C ASN A 633 -4.63 -0.86 -7.49
N ALA A 634 -5.47 -1.09 -8.49
CA ALA A 634 -6.88 -0.70 -8.50
C ALA A 634 -7.73 -1.84 -9.07
N SER A 635 -8.26 -2.71 -8.21
CA SER A 635 -9.18 -3.79 -8.62
C SER A 635 -10.56 -3.52 -8.04
N ALA A 636 -11.57 -3.56 -8.89
CA ALA A 636 -12.97 -3.46 -8.51
C ALA A 636 -13.66 -4.84 -8.53
N GLY A 637 -14.63 -5.03 -7.64
CA GLY A 637 -15.49 -6.21 -7.56
C GLY A 637 -16.54 -6.07 -6.45
N ASP A 638 -17.72 -6.69 -6.58
CA ASP A 638 -18.69 -6.80 -5.48
C ASP A 638 -18.26 -7.91 -4.51
N LEU A 639 -17.79 -7.51 -3.32
CA LEU A 639 -17.19 -8.42 -2.33
C LEU A 639 -18.16 -8.79 -1.20
N ASP A 640 -19.22 -8.02 -0.98
CA ASP A 640 -20.24 -8.27 0.05
C ASP A 640 -21.63 -8.64 -0.50
N GLY A 641 -21.78 -8.69 -1.82
CA GLY A 641 -22.99 -9.12 -2.53
C GLY A 641 -24.10 -8.08 -2.50
N ASN A 642 -23.76 -6.80 -2.31
CA ASN A 642 -24.75 -5.72 -2.23
C ASN A 642 -25.16 -5.15 -3.60
N GLY A 643 -24.53 -5.61 -4.69
CA GLY A 643 -24.77 -5.16 -6.06
C GLY A 643 -24.06 -3.86 -6.44
N LYS A 644 -23.02 -3.48 -5.70
CA LYS A 644 -22.13 -2.34 -5.99
C LYS A 644 -20.69 -2.82 -5.98
N GLU A 645 -19.86 -2.16 -6.78
CA GLU A 645 -18.44 -2.47 -6.87
C GLU A 645 -17.68 -1.83 -5.70
N ASP A 646 -16.92 -2.65 -4.98
CA ASP A 646 -15.92 -2.26 -3.99
C ASP A 646 -14.54 -2.15 -4.66
N ILE A 647 -13.58 -1.44 -4.04
CA ILE A 647 -12.22 -1.29 -4.58
C ILE A 647 -11.18 -1.81 -3.62
N TYR A 648 -10.32 -2.70 -4.09
CA TYR A 648 -9.14 -3.20 -3.38
C TYR A 648 -7.85 -2.59 -3.93
N ILE A 649 -7.05 -2.05 -3.02
CA ILE A 649 -5.81 -1.34 -3.32
C ILE A 649 -4.68 -2.05 -2.57
N SER A 650 -3.76 -2.60 -3.34
CA SER A 650 -2.55 -3.19 -2.77
C SER A 650 -1.66 -2.10 -2.17
N ASN A 651 -1.04 -2.43 -1.06
CA ASN A 651 -0.07 -1.58 -0.40
C ASN A 651 1.02 -2.44 0.27
N VAL A 652 1.95 -1.77 0.93
CA VAL A 652 3.00 -2.39 1.72
C VAL A 652 2.54 -2.56 3.17
N HIS A 653 2.69 -3.77 3.70
CA HIS A 653 2.51 -4.06 5.12
C HIS A 653 3.82 -4.64 5.69
N HIS A 654 4.61 -3.78 6.34
CA HIS A 654 5.95 -4.12 6.87
C HIS A 654 6.32 -3.22 8.06
N GLU A 655 7.50 -3.42 8.68
CA GLU A 655 7.98 -2.76 9.90
C GLU A 655 7.87 -1.21 9.95
N MET A 656 7.70 -0.53 8.82
CA MET A 656 7.54 0.93 8.73
C MET A 656 6.15 1.38 8.24
N GLN A 657 5.29 0.45 7.87
CA GLN A 657 4.06 0.68 7.13
C GLN A 657 3.00 -0.31 7.62
N ALA A 658 2.33 0.03 8.72
CA ALA A 658 1.36 -0.85 9.37
C ALA A 658 -0.04 -0.77 8.74
N GLU A 659 -0.27 0.18 7.84
CA GLU A 659 -1.60 0.40 7.25
C GLU A 659 -2.00 -0.75 6.34
N GLY A 660 -1.06 -1.36 5.62
CA GLY A 660 -1.33 -2.44 4.67
C GLY A 660 -2.21 -2.02 3.51
N SER A 661 -2.63 -3.03 2.75
CA SER A 661 -3.57 -2.88 1.63
C SER A 661 -4.92 -2.34 2.13
N LEU A 662 -5.62 -1.58 1.28
CA LEU A 662 -6.90 -0.95 1.59
C LEU A 662 -8.05 -1.66 0.89
N LEU A 663 -9.22 -1.66 1.53
CA LEU A 663 -10.47 -2.16 0.97
C LEU A 663 -11.56 -1.11 1.15
N TRP A 664 -11.93 -0.43 0.08
CA TRP A 664 -12.99 0.57 0.06
C TRP A 664 -14.31 -0.09 -0.30
N MET A 665 -15.18 -0.30 0.69
CA MET A 665 -16.53 -0.82 0.49
C MET A 665 -17.48 0.30 0.05
N ASN A 666 -18.24 0.08 -1.02
CA ASN A 666 -19.10 1.09 -1.62
C ASN A 666 -20.49 1.14 -0.95
N GLU A 667 -20.73 2.20 -0.17
CA GLU A 667 -22.02 2.48 0.47
C GLU A 667 -22.78 3.63 -0.26
N THR A 668 -22.27 4.11 -1.39
CA THR A 668 -22.80 5.26 -2.16
C THR A 668 -24.24 5.04 -2.62
N GLY A 669 -25.13 6.01 -2.40
CA GLY A 669 -26.50 5.93 -2.89
C GLY A 669 -26.60 6.15 -4.41
N ASP A 670 -27.60 5.54 -5.05
CA ASP A 670 -27.81 5.69 -6.50
C ASP A 670 -28.05 7.19 -6.87
N GLY A 671 -27.35 7.68 -7.88
CA GLY A 671 -27.35 9.07 -8.34
C GLY A 671 -26.72 10.07 -7.36
N ALA A 672 -25.99 9.62 -6.35
CA ALA A 672 -25.35 10.51 -5.39
C ALA A 672 -24.26 11.36 -6.06
N LYS A 673 -24.18 12.63 -5.65
CA LYS A 673 -23.15 13.57 -6.11
C LYS A 673 -21.84 13.50 -5.32
N VAL A 674 -21.87 12.75 -4.21
CA VAL A 674 -20.74 12.54 -3.31
C VAL A 674 -20.70 11.05 -3.03
N VAL A 675 -19.55 10.44 -3.28
CA VAL A 675 -19.35 9.01 -3.03
C VAL A 675 -19.19 8.73 -1.53
N ASP A 676 -19.68 7.59 -1.09
CA ASP A 676 -19.54 7.11 0.30
C ASP A 676 -18.86 5.74 0.32
N PHE A 677 -17.55 5.74 0.51
CA PHE A 677 -16.76 4.51 0.66
C PHE A 677 -16.23 4.38 2.09
N LYS A 678 -16.21 3.14 2.61
CA LYS A 678 -15.64 2.81 3.91
C LYS A 678 -14.44 1.88 3.77
N GLU A 679 -13.30 2.29 4.33
CA GLU A 679 -12.12 1.43 4.47
C GLU A 679 -12.41 0.28 5.47
N ARG A 680 -12.17 -0.98 5.08
CA ARG A 680 -12.49 -2.19 5.85
C ARG A 680 -11.44 -3.30 5.78
N ALA A 681 -10.23 -3.07 5.25
CA ALA A 681 -9.27 -4.15 4.96
C ALA A 681 -8.91 -4.97 6.20
N GLN A 682 -8.67 -4.34 7.35
CA GLN A 682 -8.38 -5.09 8.59
C GLN A 682 -9.56 -5.97 9.01
N ARG A 683 -10.78 -5.44 8.97
CA ARG A 683 -11.98 -6.15 9.39
C ARG A 683 -12.26 -7.39 8.53
N TYR A 684 -11.90 -7.31 7.25
CA TYR A 684 -12.06 -8.40 6.28
C TYR A 684 -10.80 -9.25 6.11
N ASN A 685 -9.75 -9.02 6.91
CA ASN A 685 -8.47 -9.74 6.84
C ASN A 685 -7.74 -9.58 5.49
N LEU A 686 -7.81 -8.39 4.88
CA LEU A 686 -7.23 -8.03 3.58
C LEU A 686 -6.06 -7.03 3.67
N LEU A 687 -5.38 -6.92 4.82
CA LEU A 687 -4.22 -6.02 4.97
C LEU A 687 -2.97 -6.43 4.17
N ASN A 688 -2.91 -7.68 3.71
CA ASN A 688 -1.73 -8.27 3.07
C ASN A 688 -0.47 -8.22 3.94
N THR A 689 -0.56 -8.82 5.13
CA THR A 689 0.47 -8.70 6.18
C THR A 689 1.81 -9.34 5.80
N ASN A 690 2.92 -8.73 6.24
CA ASN A 690 4.31 -9.18 6.00
C ASN A 690 4.67 -9.33 4.54
N ARG A 691 4.20 -8.38 3.73
CA ARG A 691 4.33 -8.40 2.28
C ARG A 691 4.33 -6.99 1.68
N PHE A 692 5.06 -6.83 0.59
CA PHE A 692 5.05 -5.68 -0.29
C PHE A 692 4.15 -6.00 -1.50
N GLY A 693 2.92 -5.47 -1.50
CA GLY A 693 1.91 -5.81 -2.50
C GLY A 693 2.07 -5.08 -3.84
N TRP A 694 1.77 -5.75 -4.95
CA TRP A 694 1.69 -5.19 -6.30
C TRP A 694 0.31 -5.46 -6.91
N GLY A 695 0.22 -6.05 -8.10
CA GLY A 695 -1.07 -6.36 -8.73
C GLY A 695 -1.94 -7.28 -7.90
N ALA A 696 -3.23 -7.01 -7.95
CA ALA A 696 -4.25 -7.90 -7.45
C ALA A 696 -5.32 -8.10 -8.52
N ALA A 697 -6.02 -9.23 -8.44
CA ALA A 697 -7.15 -9.55 -9.29
C ALA A 697 -8.28 -10.13 -8.45
N MET A 698 -9.51 -9.94 -8.93
CA MET A 698 -10.73 -10.39 -8.28
C MET A 698 -11.48 -11.38 -9.16
N GLY A 699 -11.91 -12.50 -8.59
CA GLY A 699 -12.62 -13.56 -9.30
C GLY A 699 -13.13 -14.61 -8.33
N ASP A 700 -14.14 -15.38 -8.71
CA ASP A 700 -14.72 -16.47 -7.89
C ASP A 700 -13.91 -17.74 -8.20
N LEU A 701 -12.89 -18.04 -7.38
CA LEU A 701 -11.89 -19.07 -7.66
C LEU A 701 -12.36 -20.47 -7.29
N ASP A 702 -13.18 -20.57 -6.23
CA ASP A 702 -13.78 -21.83 -5.77
C ASP A 702 -15.21 -22.05 -6.29
N LEU A 703 -15.70 -21.11 -7.10
CA LEU A 703 -17.03 -21.10 -7.73
C LEU A 703 -18.17 -21.15 -6.71
N ASN A 704 -17.94 -20.67 -5.49
CA ASN A 704 -18.95 -20.64 -4.43
C ASN A 704 -19.95 -19.48 -4.57
N GLY A 705 -19.72 -18.59 -5.53
CA GLY A 705 -20.55 -17.44 -5.83
C GLY A 705 -20.16 -16.14 -5.13
N TRP A 706 -19.03 -16.13 -4.41
CA TRP A 706 -18.43 -14.96 -3.79
C TRP A 706 -17.11 -14.61 -4.49
N THR A 707 -16.84 -13.32 -4.62
CA THR A 707 -15.62 -12.84 -5.25
C THR A 707 -14.42 -12.98 -4.30
N ASP A 708 -13.38 -13.69 -4.73
CA ASP A 708 -12.10 -13.87 -4.04
C ASP A 708 -11.04 -12.87 -4.55
N VAL A 709 -9.89 -12.80 -3.87
CA VAL A 709 -8.78 -11.89 -4.22
C VAL A 709 -7.46 -12.64 -4.30
N VAL A 710 -6.75 -12.49 -5.43
CA VAL A 710 -5.36 -12.95 -5.59
C VAL A 710 -4.43 -11.73 -5.66
N GLN A 711 -3.29 -11.77 -5.00
CA GLN A 711 -2.35 -10.65 -4.96
C GLN A 711 -0.89 -11.07 -5.09
N ALA A 712 -0.17 -10.37 -5.96
CA ALA A 712 1.27 -10.42 -6.21
C ALA A 712 2.06 -9.63 -5.16
N ASN A 713 3.26 -10.11 -4.82
CA ASN A 713 4.12 -9.59 -3.77
C ASN A 713 5.61 -9.69 -4.11
N GLY A 714 6.41 -9.01 -3.29
CA GLY A 714 7.86 -8.98 -3.39
C GLY A 714 8.36 -7.83 -4.27
N MET A 715 9.34 -7.08 -3.79
CA MET A 715 9.82 -5.88 -4.49
C MET A 715 11.02 -6.20 -5.39
N VAL A 716 12.25 -6.23 -4.87
CA VAL A 716 13.45 -6.47 -5.70
C VAL A 716 14.54 -7.22 -4.94
N ASP A 717 15.29 -8.08 -5.62
CA ASP A 717 16.44 -8.80 -5.07
C ASP A 717 17.79 -8.37 -5.68
N ASP A 718 18.82 -9.19 -5.47
CA ASP A 718 20.18 -8.98 -5.95
C ASP A 718 20.60 -9.95 -7.08
N ILE A 719 19.68 -10.70 -7.69
CA ILE A 719 20.01 -11.72 -8.69
C ILE A 719 20.77 -11.11 -9.88
N TRP A 720 20.41 -9.89 -10.29
CA TRP A 720 21.03 -9.20 -11.43
C TRP A 720 22.25 -8.33 -11.09
N ASP A 721 22.40 -7.91 -9.84
CA ASP A 721 23.44 -6.95 -9.45
C ASP A 721 24.24 -7.39 -8.23
N LYS A 722 24.36 -8.71 -8.07
CA LYS A 722 25.02 -9.36 -6.93
C LYS A 722 26.41 -8.79 -6.69
N LYS A 723 26.59 -8.19 -5.51
CA LYS A 723 27.84 -7.54 -5.06
C LYS A 723 28.46 -8.23 -3.85
N TRP A 724 27.68 -9.00 -3.10
CA TRP A 724 28.10 -9.68 -1.87
C TRP A 724 27.63 -11.13 -1.86
N ASP A 725 28.26 -11.99 -1.06
CA ASP A 725 27.82 -13.38 -0.87
C ASP A 725 26.42 -13.46 -0.28
N LYS A 726 26.12 -12.53 0.65
CA LYS A 726 24.81 -12.34 1.26
C LYS A 726 24.29 -10.94 0.92
N ALA A 727 23.14 -10.90 0.26
CA ALA A 727 22.43 -9.67 -0.07
C ALA A 727 22.22 -8.79 1.17
N GLN A 728 22.43 -7.49 1.03
CA GLN A 728 22.24 -6.52 2.10
C GLN A 728 20.80 -6.00 2.10
N ASN A 729 20.21 -5.77 3.27
CA ASN A 729 18.87 -5.17 3.35
C ASN A 729 18.97 -3.66 3.11
N PHE A 730 18.27 -3.17 2.08
CA PHE A 730 18.29 -1.76 1.72
C PHE A 730 17.52 -0.85 2.70
N TRP A 731 16.55 -1.39 3.45
CA TRP A 731 15.58 -0.58 4.20
C TRP A 731 16.20 0.37 5.21
N TYR A 732 17.36 0.01 5.76
CA TYR A 732 18.09 0.92 6.63
C TYR A 732 18.50 2.22 5.93
N TYR A 733 18.94 2.14 4.67
CA TYR A 733 19.32 3.29 3.85
C TYR A 733 18.08 4.04 3.38
N GLN A 734 17.06 3.31 2.93
CA GLN A 734 15.78 3.88 2.52
C GLN A 734 15.15 4.72 3.64
N ALA A 735 15.21 4.23 4.88
CA ALA A 735 14.72 4.96 6.04
C ALA A 735 15.51 6.26 6.31
N GLN A 736 16.78 6.37 5.91
CA GLN A 736 17.51 7.64 6.01
C GLN A 736 17.05 8.61 4.92
N ILE A 737 16.95 8.14 3.67
CA ILE A 737 16.50 8.93 2.51
C ILE A 737 15.08 9.45 2.74
N ALA A 738 14.19 8.60 3.27
CA ALA A 738 12.82 8.99 3.56
C ALA A 738 12.68 10.10 4.61
N ARG A 739 13.75 10.38 5.37
CA ARG A 739 13.77 11.46 6.36
C ARG A 739 14.34 12.77 5.82
N THR A 740 14.81 12.81 4.59
CA THR A 740 15.35 14.06 4.02
C THR A 740 14.26 14.85 3.32
N GLY A 741 14.52 16.12 3.00
CA GLY A 741 13.57 16.96 2.28
C GLY A 741 13.68 16.71 0.78
N PRO A 742 12.75 17.30 -0.02
CA PRO A 742 12.76 17.15 -1.46
C PRO A 742 14.10 17.58 -2.08
N GLU A 743 14.80 18.57 -1.50
CA GLU A 743 16.13 19.00 -1.95
C GLU A 743 17.20 17.88 -1.95
N ILE A 744 16.94 16.76 -1.28
CA ILE A 744 17.76 15.55 -1.32
C ILE A 744 17.03 14.42 -2.03
N HIS A 745 15.85 14.00 -1.56
CA HIS A 745 15.25 12.73 -2.03
C HIS A 745 14.62 12.82 -3.42
N SER A 746 14.35 14.02 -3.97
CA SER A 746 13.88 14.15 -5.36
C SER A 746 15.00 14.00 -6.40
N TYR A 747 16.26 13.91 -5.95
CA TYR A 747 17.44 13.77 -6.80
C TYR A 747 17.99 12.33 -6.75
N ALA A 748 17.99 11.65 -7.89
CA ALA A 748 18.46 10.27 -8.06
C ALA A 748 19.90 10.02 -7.57
N ASP A 749 20.81 10.98 -7.77
CA ASP A 749 22.22 10.89 -7.34
C ASP A 749 22.40 11.02 -5.82
N LYS A 750 21.36 11.43 -5.07
CA LYS A 750 21.40 11.51 -3.60
C LYS A 750 20.97 10.23 -2.88
N TRP A 751 20.47 9.26 -3.64
CA TRP A 751 20.05 7.98 -3.11
C TRP A 751 21.25 7.07 -2.87
N ALA A 752 21.08 6.10 -1.98
CA ALA A 752 22.13 5.14 -1.69
C ALA A 752 22.28 4.11 -2.83
N ASP A 753 23.47 3.55 -2.98
CA ASP A 753 23.76 2.48 -3.93
C ASP A 753 23.06 1.18 -3.51
N ILE A 754 22.08 0.76 -4.29
CA ILE A 754 21.26 -0.43 -4.01
C ILE A 754 21.76 -1.69 -4.71
N ARG A 755 22.86 -1.61 -5.46
CA ARG A 755 23.42 -2.78 -6.15
C ARG A 755 23.88 -3.83 -5.14
N GLY A 756 23.41 -5.06 -5.29
CA GLY A 756 23.66 -6.16 -4.35
C GLY A 756 22.75 -6.16 -3.11
N CYS A 757 21.85 -5.18 -3.00
CA CYS A 757 20.87 -5.11 -1.90
C CYS A 757 19.54 -5.76 -2.30
N TYR A 758 18.73 -6.16 -1.33
CA TYR A 758 17.33 -6.55 -1.56
C TYR A 758 16.38 -5.60 -0.82
N ILE A 759 15.14 -5.56 -1.29
CA ILE A 759 14.00 -4.87 -0.68
C ILE A 759 12.86 -5.86 -0.70
N TYR A 760 12.47 -6.40 0.46
CA TYR A 760 11.35 -7.34 0.61
C TYR A 760 11.22 -8.32 -0.57
N ALA A 761 12.29 -9.07 -0.82
CA ALA A 761 12.42 -9.93 -1.99
C ALA A 761 11.81 -11.30 -1.75
N ASN A 762 11.32 -11.93 -2.82
CA ASN A 762 10.91 -13.34 -2.82
C ASN A 762 9.87 -13.61 -1.72
N GLU A 763 8.84 -12.78 -1.69
CA GLU A 763 7.75 -12.91 -0.74
C GLU A 763 6.68 -13.86 -1.29
N PRO A 764 5.95 -14.58 -0.42
CA PRO A 764 4.88 -15.45 -0.86
C PRO A 764 3.68 -14.64 -1.32
N ASP A 765 3.08 -15.06 -2.42
CA ASP A 765 1.84 -14.49 -2.90
C ASP A 765 0.64 -14.87 -2.03
N ARG A 766 -0.49 -14.20 -2.27
CA ARG A 766 -1.68 -14.34 -1.43
C ARG A 766 -2.91 -14.70 -2.24
N ILE A 767 -3.64 -15.72 -1.78
CA ILE A 767 -4.98 -16.05 -2.25
C ILE A 767 -5.92 -15.90 -1.06
N SER A 768 -6.84 -14.96 -1.14
CA SER A 768 -7.79 -14.65 -0.09
C SER A 768 -9.18 -15.11 -0.54
N LEU A 769 -9.67 -16.20 0.06
CA LEU A 769 -11.00 -16.74 -0.23
C LEU A 769 -12.07 -16.03 0.61
N ASN A 770 -13.18 -15.66 -0.03
CA ASN A 770 -14.28 -14.93 0.57
C ASN A 770 -15.26 -15.87 1.26
N ILE A 771 -15.40 -15.72 2.58
CA ILE A 771 -16.27 -16.55 3.39
C ILE A 771 -17.62 -15.85 3.57
N GLY A 772 -18.46 -15.93 2.53
CA GLY A 772 -19.85 -15.51 2.59
C GLY A 772 -20.07 -14.01 2.73
N GLY A 773 -19.20 -13.19 2.14
CA GLY A 773 -19.28 -11.72 2.16
C GLY A 773 -18.94 -11.08 3.51
N LYS A 774 -18.34 -11.83 4.45
CA LYS A 774 -18.12 -11.37 5.84
C LYS A 774 -16.67 -11.24 6.24
N ASN A 775 -15.79 -12.06 5.68
CA ASN A 775 -14.38 -12.12 6.01
C ASN A 775 -13.62 -12.87 4.91
N PHE A 776 -12.32 -12.64 4.81
CA PHE A 776 -11.44 -13.41 3.93
C PHE A 776 -10.46 -14.28 4.71
N VAL A 777 -10.04 -15.37 4.10
CA VAL A 777 -8.99 -16.22 4.66
C VAL A 777 -7.89 -16.45 3.64
N ASP A 778 -6.64 -16.31 4.10
CA ASP A 778 -5.47 -16.64 3.28
C ASP A 778 -5.38 -18.17 3.09
N ALA A 779 -5.58 -18.61 1.86
CA ALA A 779 -5.60 -20.00 1.44
C ALA A 779 -4.34 -20.40 0.66
N ALA A 780 -3.37 -19.50 0.46
CA ALA A 780 -2.21 -19.75 -0.38
C ALA A 780 -1.43 -21.03 0.04
N GLU A 781 -1.14 -21.18 1.33
CA GLU A 781 -0.45 -22.38 1.85
C GLU A 781 -1.29 -23.66 1.67
N ALA A 782 -2.60 -23.58 1.92
CA ALA A 782 -3.50 -24.72 1.79
C ALA A 782 -3.69 -25.18 0.34
N LEU A 783 -3.56 -24.26 -0.62
CA LEU A 783 -3.65 -24.52 -2.05
C LEU A 783 -2.30 -24.88 -2.69
N HIS A 784 -1.23 -25.01 -1.89
CA HIS A 784 0.15 -25.18 -2.37
C HIS A 784 0.60 -24.08 -3.34
N PHE A 785 0.10 -22.86 -3.10
CA PHE A 785 0.49 -21.64 -3.79
C PHE A 785 1.59 -20.93 -2.97
N ASP A 786 2.67 -21.63 -2.67
CA ASP A 786 3.71 -21.22 -1.71
C ASP A 786 5.02 -20.76 -2.37
N HIS A 787 5.03 -20.59 -3.68
CA HIS A 787 6.15 -20.03 -4.41
C HIS A 787 6.49 -18.61 -3.91
N LYS A 788 7.79 -18.30 -3.96
CA LYS A 788 8.37 -17.04 -3.48
C LYS A 788 9.13 -16.39 -4.60
N ALA A 789 8.67 -15.24 -5.03
CA ALA A 789 9.25 -14.49 -6.14
C ALA A 789 9.00 -12.99 -5.98
N ASN A 790 9.39 -12.22 -6.99
CA ASN A 790 9.07 -10.80 -7.10
C ASN A 790 8.01 -10.65 -8.20
N THR A 791 6.76 -10.97 -7.87
CA THR A 791 5.65 -10.98 -8.82
C THR A 791 5.09 -9.57 -9.02
N ARG A 792 4.35 -9.36 -10.12
CA ARG A 792 3.84 -8.03 -10.51
C ARG A 792 2.37 -8.01 -10.86
N GLY A 793 2.02 -8.45 -12.06
CA GLY A 793 0.65 -8.54 -12.53
C GLY A 793 0.04 -9.89 -12.14
N VAL A 794 -1.27 -9.87 -11.85
CA VAL A 794 -2.08 -11.06 -11.58
C VAL A 794 -3.21 -11.12 -12.58
N ILE A 795 -3.30 -12.22 -13.32
CA ILE A 795 -4.25 -12.40 -14.41
C ILE A 795 -5.10 -13.62 -14.08
N LEU A 796 -6.42 -13.41 -14.07
CA LEU A 796 -7.42 -14.46 -13.92
C LEU A 796 -8.15 -14.65 -15.25
N ALA A 797 -8.15 -15.87 -15.76
CA ALA A 797 -8.84 -16.23 -16.99
C ALA A 797 -9.14 -17.72 -17.04
N ASP A 798 -10.21 -18.12 -17.71
CA ASP A 798 -10.51 -19.52 -18.00
C ASP A 798 -9.88 -19.88 -19.36
N PHE A 799 -8.61 -20.31 -19.35
CA PHE A 799 -7.83 -20.49 -20.59
C PHE A 799 -8.20 -21.77 -21.35
N ASP A 800 -8.81 -22.77 -20.70
CA ASP A 800 -9.27 -24.01 -21.34
C ASP A 800 -10.81 -24.11 -21.47
N ASN A 801 -11.54 -23.05 -21.09
CA ASN A 801 -12.98 -22.90 -21.16
C ASN A 801 -13.76 -23.97 -20.35
N ASP A 802 -13.21 -24.42 -19.24
CA ASP A 802 -13.78 -25.48 -18.41
C ASP A 802 -14.64 -24.96 -17.24
N GLY A 803 -14.65 -23.65 -17.02
CA GLY A 803 -15.44 -22.94 -16.03
C GLY A 803 -14.78 -22.63 -14.71
N ASP A 804 -13.48 -22.88 -14.53
CA ASP A 804 -12.72 -22.29 -13.43
C ASP A 804 -11.67 -21.28 -13.92
N LEU A 805 -11.35 -20.32 -13.05
CA LEU A 805 -10.37 -19.29 -13.37
C LEU A 805 -8.97 -19.80 -13.06
N ASP A 806 -8.15 -19.94 -14.10
CA ASP A 806 -6.71 -20.16 -13.98
C ASP A 806 -6.00 -18.87 -13.54
N ILE A 807 -4.78 -19.04 -13.02
CA ILE A 807 -3.98 -17.93 -12.49
C ILE A 807 -2.66 -17.84 -13.24
N LEU A 808 -2.44 -16.71 -13.92
CA LEU A 808 -1.14 -16.33 -14.47
C LEU A 808 -0.58 -15.15 -13.69
N MET A 809 0.68 -15.23 -13.27
CA MET A 809 1.38 -14.14 -12.59
C MET A 809 2.67 -13.79 -13.30
N THR A 810 2.89 -12.50 -13.55
CA THR A 810 4.14 -12.01 -14.11
C THR A 810 5.21 -11.91 -13.03
N ASN A 811 6.48 -11.96 -13.44
CA ASN A 811 7.63 -12.02 -12.53
C ASN A 811 8.74 -11.10 -13.02
N GLN A 812 8.93 -10.00 -12.31
CA GLN A 812 9.83 -8.92 -12.72
C GLN A 812 11.26 -9.44 -12.99
N PHE A 813 11.74 -10.42 -12.21
CA PHE A 813 13.11 -10.94 -12.23
C PHE A 813 13.25 -12.39 -12.73
N GLY A 814 12.15 -13.05 -13.13
CA GLY A 814 12.17 -14.42 -13.68
C GLY A 814 11.04 -14.72 -14.69
N ALA A 815 10.80 -16.00 -14.96
CA ALA A 815 9.69 -16.45 -15.80
C ALA A 815 8.33 -16.27 -15.09
N PRO A 816 7.22 -16.10 -15.84
CA PRO A 816 5.89 -16.04 -15.25
C PRO A 816 5.50 -17.38 -14.62
N PHE A 817 4.61 -17.33 -13.63
CA PHE A 817 4.02 -18.51 -13.01
C PHE A 817 2.62 -18.73 -13.54
N PHE A 818 2.30 -19.96 -13.93
CA PHE A 818 1.00 -20.32 -14.46
C PHE A 818 0.42 -21.51 -13.71
N TYR A 819 -0.81 -21.38 -13.24
CA TYR A 819 -1.51 -22.39 -12.46
C TYR A 819 -2.84 -22.69 -13.11
N LYS A 820 -3.04 -23.97 -13.39
CA LYS A 820 -4.35 -24.51 -13.72
C LYS A 820 -5.19 -24.57 -12.44
N ASN A 821 -6.38 -24.02 -12.46
CA ASN A 821 -7.34 -24.24 -11.38
C ASN A 821 -8.14 -25.52 -11.66
N GLU A 822 -8.55 -26.21 -10.61
CA GLU A 822 -9.43 -27.36 -10.73
C GLU A 822 -10.41 -27.40 -9.56
N VAL A 823 -11.66 -27.05 -9.85
CA VAL A 823 -12.76 -27.05 -8.87
C VAL A 823 -13.61 -28.32 -9.01
N LYS A 824 -13.89 -28.98 -7.88
CA LYS A 824 -14.74 -30.18 -7.83
C LYS A 824 -16.22 -29.82 -7.75
N ASN A 825 -17.08 -30.65 -8.36
CA ASN A 825 -18.55 -30.52 -8.28
C ASN A 825 -19.03 -29.08 -8.59
N LYS A 826 -18.51 -28.49 -9.67
CA LYS A 826 -18.80 -27.12 -10.08
C LYS A 826 -20.11 -27.00 -10.87
N SER A 827 -20.86 -25.94 -10.62
CA SER A 827 -21.94 -25.44 -11.47
C SER A 827 -21.65 -23.98 -11.78
N TRP A 828 -21.64 -23.62 -13.05
CA TRP A 828 -21.24 -22.29 -13.48
C TRP A 828 -21.94 -21.86 -14.76
N ILE A 829 -21.91 -20.57 -15.06
CA ILE A 829 -22.26 -20.01 -16.37
C ILE A 829 -21.22 -18.94 -16.72
N GLY A 830 -20.68 -19.05 -17.94
CA GLY A 830 -19.88 -18.00 -18.54
C GLY A 830 -20.74 -17.12 -19.45
N VAL A 831 -20.47 -15.83 -19.52
CA VAL A 831 -21.21 -14.88 -20.35
C VAL A 831 -20.23 -14.00 -21.13
N LYS A 832 -20.28 -14.13 -22.46
CA LYS A 832 -19.64 -13.20 -23.41
C LYS A 832 -20.72 -12.29 -23.98
N LEU A 833 -20.58 -11.00 -23.74
CA LEU A 833 -21.51 -9.99 -24.25
C LEU A 833 -20.88 -9.26 -25.43
N ASN A 834 -21.65 -9.10 -26.51
CA ASN A 834 -21.26 -8.31 -27.66
C ASN A 834 -22.24 -7.13 -27.80
N GLY A 835 -21.73 -5.91 -27.71
CA GLY A 835 -22.54 -4.72 -27.95
C GLY A 835 -22.87 -4.55 -29.44
N ASN A 836 -23.82 -3.65 -29.73
CA ASN A 836 -24.21 -3.39 -31.12
C ASN A 836 -23.20 -2.54 -31.92
N GLY A 837 -22.18 -1.97 -31.26
CA GLY A 837 -21.17 -1.08 -31.86
C GLY A 837 -21.69 0.32 -32.18
N VAL A 838 -22.89 0.69 -31.69
CA VAL A 838 -23.55 1.98 -31.97
C VAL A 838 -23.92 2.72 -30.70
N SER A 839 -24.71 2.09 -29.83
CA SER A 839 -25.10 2.65 -28.52
C SER A 839 -24.36 1.99 -27.37
N THR A 840 -23.64 0.92 -27.66
CA THR A 840 -22.82 0.15 -26.72
C THR A 840 -21.66 -0.37 -27.55
N ASN A 841 -20.44 -0.10 -27.11
CA ASN A 841 -19.22 -0.58 -27.78
C ASN A 841 -19.24 -2.10 -27.94
N LYS A 842 -18.53 -2.63 -28.93
CA LYS A 842 -18.53 -4.06 -29.26
C LYS A 842 -18.11 -4.95 -28.09
N ASP A 843 -17.16 -4.50 -27.27
CA ASP A 843 -16.72 -5.17 -26.04
C ASP A 843 -17.75 -5.13 -24.90
N ALA A 844 -18.87 -4.44 -25.08
CA ALA A 844 -19.93 -4.26 -24.09
C ALA A 844 -19.47 -3.68 -22.74
N VAL A 845 -18.34 -2.95 -22.71
CA VAL A 845 -17.79 -2.31 -21.50
C VAL A 845 -18.84 -1.43 -20.83
N GLY A 846 -18.95 -1.52 -19.51
CA GLY A 846 -19.95 -0.82 -18.70
C GLY A 846 -21.33 -1.48 -18.68
N THR A 847 -21.47 -2.68 -19.25
CA THR A 847 -22.70 -3.48 -19.18
C THR A 847 -22.75 -4.28 -17.88
N LYS A 848 -23.88 -4.21 -17.19
CA LYS A 848 -24.12 -4.80 -15.87
C LYS A 848 -24.96 -6.08 -15.98
N VAL A 849 -24.57 -7.12 -15.26
CA VAL A 849 -25.22 -8.44 -15.31
C VAL A 849 -25.54 -8.94 -13.90
N TRP A 850 -26.77 -9.40 -13.71
CA TRP A 850 -27.22 -10.07 -12.50
C TRP A 850 -27.60 -11.51 -12.78
N LEU A 851 -27.02 -12.43 -12.04
CA LEU A 851 -27.41 -13.83 -12.01
C LEU A 851 -28.20 -14.10 -10.74
N THR A 852 -29.45 -14.55 -10.88
CA THR A 852 -30.29 -14.96 -9.76
C THR A 852 -30.52 -16.46 -9.80
N TYR A 853 -30.30 -17.16 -8.69
CA TYR A 853 -30.52 -18.61 -8.58
C TYR A 853 -30.91 -19.03 -7.16
N MET A 854 -31.13 -20.33 -6.94
CA MET A 854 -31.52 -20.91 -5.65
C MET A 854 -30.38 -21.73 -5.04
N ALA A 855 -29.72 -21.21 -4.00
CA ALA A 855 -28.70 -21.92 -3.23
C ALA A 855 -29.26 -22.34 -1.86
N ASN A 856 -29.20 -23.63 -1.52
CA ASN A 856 -29.67 -24.16 -0.23
C ASN A 856 -31.11 -23.71 0.13
N GLY A 857 -32.00 -23.64 -0.86
CA GLY A 857 -33.39 -23.21 -0.68
C GLY A 857 -33.57 -21.70 -0.48
N LYS A 858 -32.52 -20.89 -0.64
CA LYS A 858 -32.57 -19.43 -0.58
C LYS A 858 -32.25 -18.84 -1.95
N LYS A 859 -32.92 -17.73 -2.27
CA LYS A 859 -32.63 -16.94 -3.46
C LYS A 859 -31.31 -16.18 -3.25
N VAL A 860 -30.38 -16.35 -4.18
CA VAL A 860 -29.09 -15.65 -4.22
C VAL A 860 -29.03 -14.84 -5.51
N THR A 861 -28.43 -13.65 -5.44
CA THR A 861 -28.16 -12.80 -6.59
C THR A 861 -26.69 -12.43 -6.59
N GLN A 862 -26.01 -12.67 -7.70
CA GLN A 862 -24.66 -12.17 -7.98
C GLN A 862 -24.74 -11.02 -8.97
N TYR A 863 -23.77 -10.11 -8.88
CA TYR A 863 -23.63 -8.95 -9.74
C TYR A 863 -22.20 -8.91 -10.31
N LYS A 864 -22.07 -8.65 -11.61
CA LYS A 864 -20.80 -8.38 -12.28
C LYS A 864 -20.99 -7.36 -13.40
N GLU A 865 -19.92 -6.62 -13.70
CA GLU A 865 -19.90 -5.61 -14.76
C GLU A 865 -18.71 -5.84 -15.70
N VAL A 866 -18.97 -5.74 -17.02
CA VAL A 866 -17.95 -5.91 -18.06
C VAL A 866 -16.97 -4.75 -18.03
N ARG A 867 -15.68 -5.07 -17.90
CA ARG A 867 -14.56 -4.13 -17.87
C ARG A 867 -13.36 -4.72 -18.60
N LEU A 868 -12.43 -3.86 -19.01
CA LEU A 868 -11.18 -4.27 -19.67
C LEU A 868 -10.09 -4.50 -18.64
N VAL A 869 -9.48 -3.42 -18.14
CA VAL A 869 -8.39 -3.50 -17.16
C VAL A 869 -8.98 -3.49 -15.75
N ASN A 870 -8.54 -4.43 -14.92
CA ASN A 870 -8.96 -4.54 -13.52
C ASN A 870 -7.79 -4.99 -12.62
N GLY A 871 -6.93 -4.04 -12.27
CA GLY A 871 -5.72 -4.28 -11.47
C GLY A 871 -4.50 -3.57 -12.04
N PHE A 872 -3.35 -3.73 -11.37
CA PHE A 872 -2.05 -3.22 -11.80
C PHE A 872 -1.41 -4.19 -12.79
N SER A 873 -0.98 -3.67 -13.95
CA SER A 873 -0.24 -4.45 -14.95
C SER A 873 -0.98 -5.73 -15.38
N ALA A 874 -2.31 -5.70 -15.42
CA ALA A 874 -3.11 -6.89 -15.69
C ALA A 874 -4.45 -6.56 -16.37
N MET A 875 -4.72 -7.28 -17.47
CA MET A 875 -6.06 -7.44 -18.03
C MET A 875 -6.38 -8.93 -18.05
N GLY A 876 -7.37 -9.32 -17.24
CA GLY A 876 -7.90 -10.68 -17.19
C GLY A 876 -8.94 -10.95 -18.29
N ASP A 877 -9.63 -12.08 -18.15
CA ASP A 877 -10.74 -12.42 -19.03
C ASP A 877 -11.90 -11.42 -18.88
N THR A 878 -12.36 -10.85 -19.98
CA THR A 878 -13.48 -9.91 -20.00
C THR A 878 -14.84 -10.61 -19.97
N ARG A 879 -14.87 -11.92 -20.22
CA ARG A 879 -16.07 -12.74 -20.10
C ARG A 879 -16.43 -12.92 -18.62
N LEU A 880 -17.71 -12.79 -18.30
CA LEU A 880 -18.18 -12.88 -16.92
C LEU A 880 -18.43 -14.34 -16.56
N LEU A 881 -17.72 -14.85 -15.56
CA LEU A 881 -17.93 -16.18 -15.01
C LEU A 881 -18.73 -16.10 -13.71
N PHE A 882 -19.83 -16.86 -13.59
CA PHE A 882 -20.63 -16.94 -12.37
C PHE A 882 -20.60 -18.37 -11.82
N GLY A 883 -20.01 -18.55 -10.63
CA GLY A 883 -20.05 -19.80 -9.86
C GLY A 883 -21.35 -19.92 -9.07
N MET A 884 -21.91 -21.12 -8.99
CA MET A 884 -23.13 -21.41 -8.22
C MET A 884 -22.94 -22.56 -7.22
N GLY A 885 -21.70 -22.99 -6.99
CA GLY A 885 -21.32 -24.05 -6.07
C GLY A 885 -21.66 -25.46 -6.58
N ASP A 886 -22.22 -26.27 -5.68
CA ASP A 886 -22.14 -27.74 -5.62
C ASP A 886 -22.85 -28.59 -6.71
N GLY A 887 -23.15 -28.03 -7.88
CA GLY A 887 -23.73 -28.82 -8.98
C GLY A 887 -25.23 -29.10 -8.86
N LYS A 888 -25.90 -28.67 -7.77
CA LYS A 888 -27.32 -29.03 -7.51
C LYS A 888 -28.34 -28.05 -8.09
N ASN A 889 -27.88 -26.93 -8.66
CA ASN A 889 -28.76 -25.89 -9.19
C ASN A 889 -29.55 -26.42 -10.40
N LYS A 890 -30.87 -26.20 -10.39
CA LYS A 890 -31.72 -26.51 -11.54
C LYS A 890 -31.72 -25.33 -12.49
N LEU A 891 -31.57 -25.60 -13.79
CA LEU A 891 -31.65 -24.59 -14.85
C LEU A 891 -32.91 -23.71 -14.77
N SER A 892 -34.06 -24.29 -14.37
CA SER A 892 -35.33 -23.57 -14.22
C SER A 892 -35.30 -22.45 -13.18
N ASP A 893 -34.36 -22.51 -12.26
CA ASP A 893 -34.30 -21.61 -11.11
C ASP A 893 -33.29 -20.48 -11.36
N VAL A 894 -32.60 -20.48 -12.51
CA VAL A 894 -31.55 -19.52 -12.86
C VAL A 894 -32.11 -18.47 -13.83
N VAL A 895 -31.95 -17.19 -13.47
CA VAL A 895 -32.39 -16.04 -14.28
C VAL A 895 -31.21 -15.10 -14.48
N LEU A 896 -30.91 -14.80 -15.75
CA LEU A 896 -29.88 -13.83 -16.13
C LEU A 896 -30.56 -12.53 -16.57
N LYS A 897 -30.24 -11.42 -15.90
CA LYS A 897 -30.67 -10.08 -16.27
C LYS A 897 -29.45 -9.28 -16.73
N ILE A 898 -29.56 -8.62 -17.88
CA ILE A 898 -28.54 -7.74 -18.44
C ILE A 898 -29.10 -6.33 -18.48
N ARG A 899 -28.33 -5.34 -18.02
CA ARG A 899 -28.54 -3.92 -18.32
C ARG A 899 -27.34 -3.46 -19.15
N TRP A 900 -27.58 -3.32 -20.44
CA TRP A 900 -26.59 -2.78 -21.39
C TRP A 900 -26.15 -1.38 -20.99
N HIS A 901 -24.96 -0.97 -21.42
CA HIS A 901 -24.40 0.34 -21.09
C HIS A 901 -25.34 1.52 -21.44
N ASN A 902 -26.12 1.41 -22.52
CA ASN A 902 -27.14 2.40 -22.89
C ASN A 902 -28.40 2.43 -21.99
N GLY A 903 -28.44 1.62 -20.93
CA GLY A 903 -29.55 1.50 -19.99
C GLY A 903 -30.67 0.54 -20.40
N LYS A 904 -30.64 -0.06 -21.60
CA LYS A 904 -31.64 -1.07 -22.00
C LYS A 904 -31.47 -2.35 -21.17
N GLU A 905 -32.59 -2.91 -20.73
CA GLU A 905 -32.60 -4.15 -19.95
C GLU A 905 -33.18 -5.32 -20.74
N GLU A 906 -32.56 -6.49 -20.57
CA GLU A 906 -33.01 -7.75 -21.15
C GLU A 906 -32.94 -8.88 -20.11
N VAL A 907 -33.89 -9.80 -20.16
CA VAL A 907 -33.87 -11.04 -19.37
C VAL A 907 -33.65 -12.19 -20.32
N ILE A 908 -32.58 -12.95 -20.06
CA ILE A 908 -32.14 -14.04 -20.93
C ILE A 908 -32.52 -15.37 -20.31
N THR A 909 -33.15 -16.23 -21.11
CA THR A 909 -33.39 -17.63 -20.73
C THR A 909 -32.12 -18.42 -21.01
N ILE A 910 -31.59 -19.08 -19.98
CA ILE A 910 -30.37 -19.87 -20.09
C ILE A 910 -30.72 -21.24 -20.71
N PRO A 911 -30.06 -21.64 -21.80
CA PRO A 911 -30.36 -22.92 -22.47
C PRO A 911 -29.70 -24.13 -21.78
N LYS A 912 -28.56 -23.91 -21.13
CA LYS A 912 -27.77 -24.95 -20.45
C LYS A 912 -26.80 -24.29 -19.46
N LEU A 913 -26.53 -24.97 -18.34
CA LEU A 913 -25.44 -24.64 -17.42
C LEU A 913 -24.08 -25.17 -17.96
N GLU A 914 -23.00 -24.75 -17.32
CA GLU A 914 -21.62 -25.21 -17.58
C GLU A 914 -21.19 -24.93 -19.02
N LYS A 915 -21.43 -23.70 -19.46
CA LYS A 915 -21.06 -23.22 -20.79
C LYS A 915 -20.94 -21.71 -20.79
N TYR A 916 -20.10 -21.20 -21.68
CA TYR A 916 -20.17 -19.82 -22.15
C TYR A 916 -21.39 -19.59 -23.04
N LEU A 917 -22.16 -18.56 -22.70
CA LEU A 917 -23.24 -18.00 -23.50
C LEU A 917 -22.73 -16.75 -24.21
N GLU A 918 -22.86 -16.74 -25.53
CA GLU A 918 -22.60 -15.55 -26.33
C GLU A 918 -23.93 -14.82 -26.59
N ILE A 919 -23.99 -13.55 -26.18
CA ILE A 919 -25.22 -12.75 -26.21
C ILE A 919 -24.92 -11.44 -26.93
N ASN A 920 -25.61 -11.24 -28.05
CA ASN A 920 -25.51 -10.03 -28.86
C ASN A 920 -26.64 -9.07 -28.50
N GLN A 921 -26.32 -7.81 -28.27
CA GLN A 921 -27.32 -6.74 -28.14
C GLN A 921 -28.10 -6.59 -29.44
N LYS A 922 -29.44 -6.48 -29.32
CA LYS A 922 -30.35 -6.32 -30.46
C LYS A 922 -30.49 -4.88 -30.95
#